data_AF-A0AAW2YEH0-F1
#
_entry.id   AF-A0AAW2YEH0-F1
#
_cell.length_a   1.000
_cell.length_b   1.000
_cell.length_c   1.000
_cell.angle_alpha   90.00
_cell.angle_beta   90.00
_cell.angle_gamma   90.00
#
_symmetry.space_group_name_H-M   'P 1'
#
loop_
_entity.id
_entity.type
_entity.pdbx_description
1 polymer ?
#
loop_
_entity_poly.entity_id
_entity_poly.type
_entity_poly.pdbx_seq_one_letter_code
_entity_poly.pdbx_strand_id
1 'polypeptide(L)'
;MEQLNLASGQLAVRNCCVMVIRRNTRGALARKLCKFLVQIGFWKKINDESCRDLEYVSCMLQEALYGKRILILLEDVWEQDIVERFAKLYDNDCRYLVTTRNESVYEITEADKVELGKDDIREISKTVLLYHSLLREDELPEVAETLLERCGHHPLTVAVMGKALRKELRPEKWEKPFENLSMYDTCAPGPISYVNEKEAETTVTIFGSLEFSLEVMPTDSKRLFTALAALSWVEPIPETCLEAVWSVLGQESLFSLTVCKLIEGSLLRKDDPDSLYQIHDMVSLYLDSKTNDSVRMLLTDSSSEENTFISPWLFIFGKEPVKRVSEQKIELSLSHLQEKQAVITLEAITQALEVGISISEFEASRVGFCNMLGPKIARIILDGSEDLVSVSAIAITNLFTKADYSEYIMSLENTGAVDKLAFIMETCEEPLIQTSILTLLANLAEFGTQSTTDEILQGLPMTRLADLLSPVAEEWHDSVFTTLMSLTKAGKSKAVEKMYSFEIDKSRPANGSLRPGTLNLLPWQARLRLEKFVLSDLKSLPSPKPQSFQDLIDELFHKDAKLVLGAMQDLIPIIEKVEELKIRDMILRSPLVKRLSELLKHGQTDQKEVKSESAFLLMKLACSRGEPCIKKFLEFDIVFELVKMMQCTVTELQDSAYTALHNMLFSNGGVLVLNELLQAGLVDRLIHSTESKSLKTREVSVYCVLDIVEVGNKTCIERMFSLQVVEKLVKIERVTGGTGEHVVGLLKGISKCKNLTAAERKVMKQQVVKKVRAALKGHKLEAQILAAVDAFMSGGSKDWYNEDVLTAAVEGAYIQIENSTWQVLSLVM
;
A
#
# COMPACT_ATOMS: atom_id res chain seq x y z
N MET A 1 -10.37 -41.26 26.25
CA MET A 1 -10.44 -41.16 24.78
C MET A 1 -10.93 -39.75 24.48
N GLU A 2 -9.99 -38.81 24.38
CA GLU A 2 -10.30 -37.41 24.06
C GLU A 2 -10.74 -37.32 22.60
N GLN A 3 -11.92 -36.75 22.37
CA GLN A 3 -12.52 -36.54 21.06
C GLN A 3 -11.69 -35.54 20.24
N LEU A 4 -11.24 -35.96 19.06
CA LEU A 4 -10.62 -35.12 18.03
C LEU A 4 -11.71 -34.33 17.29
N ASN A 5 -12.01 -33.11 17.77
CA ASN A 5 -12.83 -32.15 17.05
C ASN A 5 -12.03 -31.50 15.92
N LEU A 6 -12.24 -31.96 14.68
CA LEU A 6 -11.69 -31.39 13.44
C LEU A 6 -12.45 -30.12 12.96
N ALA A 7 -13.49 -29.69 13.67
CA ALA A 7 -14.39 -28.60 13.22
C ALA A 7 -13.90 -27.17 13.52
N SER A 8 -12.72 -27.00 14.11
CA SER A 8 -12.08 -25.68 14.27
C SER A 8 -10.58 -25.88 14.14
N GLY A 9 -9.95 -25.22 13.17
CA GLY A 9 -8.55 -25.39 12.78
C GLY A 9 -7.52 -24.94 13.82
N GLN A 10 -7.50 -25.57 14.99
CA GLN A 10 -6.44 -25.45 15.98
C GLN A 10 -6.19 -26.80 16.65
N LEU A 11 -5.39 -27.65 15.99
CA LEU A 11 -4.59 -28.65 16.71
C LEU A 11 -3.17 -28.09 16.85
N ALA A 12 -2.87 -27.49 17.99
CA ALA A 12 -1.52 -27.05 18.35
C ALA A 12 -0.65 -28.26 18.76
N VAL A 13 -0.36 -29.13 17.79
CA VAL A 13 0.81 -30.01 17.88
C VAL A 13 1.96 -29.20 17.33
N ARG A 14 3.02 -29.02 18.14
CA ARG A 14 4.14 -28.10 17.86
C ARG A 14 4.80 -28.26 16.47
N ASN A 15 4.58 -29.39 15.78
CA ASN A 15 5.06 -29.71 14.42
C ASN A 15 3.99 -30.44 13.54
N CYS A 16 2.73 -30.02 13.55
CA CYS A 16 1.71 -30.53 12.62
C CYS A 16 1.36 -29.47 11.57
N CYS A 17 1.35 -29.84 10.29
CA CYS A 17 0.95 -28.98 9.19
C CYS A 17 -0.15 -29.66 8.37
N VAL A 18 -1.26 -28.95 8.13
CA VAL A 18 -2.41 -29.45 7.38
C VAL A 18 -2.38 -28.88 5.97
N MET A 19 -2.48 -29.76 4.97
CA MET A 19 -2.54 -29.42 3.55
C MET A 19 -3.81 -30.01 2.93
N VAL A 20 -4.73 -29.15 2.50
CA VAL A 20 -6.01 -29.58 1.90
C VAL A 20 -5.89 -29.69 0.38
N ILE A 21 -5.98 -30.90 -0.17
CA ILE A 21 -5.72 -31.19 -1.60
C ILE A 21 -6.97 -31.74 -2.30
N ARG A 22 -7.94 -30.85 -2.55
CA ARG A 22 -9.11 -31.15 -3.42
C ARG A 22 -8.71 -31.35 -4.89
N ARG A 23 -9.54 -32.10 -5.65
CA ARG A 23 -9.44 -32.37 -7.11
C ARG A 23 -8.87 -31.17 -7.85
N ASN A 24 -7.71 -31.34 -8.48
CA ASN A 24 -6.94 -30.19 -8.96
C ASN A 24 -6.37 -30.45 -10.35
N THR A 25 -6.50 -29.46 -11.22
CA THR A 25 -5.60 -29.31 -12.36
C THR A 25 -4.16 -29.13 -11.85
N ARG A 26 -3.15 -29.59 -12.62
CA ARG A 26 -1.72 -29.55 -12.21
C ARG A 26 -1.26 -28.20 -11.64
N GLY A 27 -1.75 -27.08 -12.19
CA GLY A 27 -1.43 -25.73 -11.71
C GLY A 27 -2.00 -25.40 -10.32
N ALA A 28 -3.19 -25.89 -9.98
CA ALA A 28 -3.78 -25.67 -8.66
C ALA A 28 -3.06 -26.46 -7.55
N LEU A 29 -2.53 -27.65 -7.87
CA LEU A 29 -1.67 -28.41 -6.96
C LEU A 29 -0.33 -27.71 -6.70
N ALA A 30 0.33 -27.24 -7.76
CA ALA A 30 1.59 -26.50 -7.65
C ALA A 30 1.46 -25.26 -6.75
N ARG A 31 0.38 -24.47 -6.93
CA ARG A 31 0.11 -23.31 -6.06
C ARG A 31 -0.13 -23.69 -4.60
N LYS A 32 -0.82 -24.79 -4.31
CA LYS A 32 -1.02 -25.28 -2.93
C LYS A 32 0.31 -25.72 -2.30
N LEU A 33 1.17 -26.38 -3.05
CA LEU A 33 2.51 -26.73 -2.59
C LEU A 33 3.36 -25.48 -2.33
N CYS A 34 3.28 -24.45 -3.18
CA CYS A 34 3.91 -23.16 -2.92
C CYS A 34 3.44 -22.54 -1.58
N LYS A 35 2.12 -22.55 -1.31
CA LYS A 35 1.55 -22.10 -0.03
C LYS A 35 2.11 -22.89 1.15
N PHE A 36 2.18 -24.21 1.01
CA PHE A 36 2.74 -25.09 2.04
C PHE A 36 4.23 -24.79 2.30
N LEU A 37 5.04 -24.59 1.26
CA LEU A 37 6.45 -24.20 1.37
C LEU A 37 6.63 -22.88 2.13
N VAL A 38 5.70 -21.94 1.97
CA VAL A 38 5.68 -20.70 2.78
C VAL A 38 5.30 -21.00 4.23
N GLN A 39 4.27 -21.83 4.46
CA GLN A 39 3.81 -22.19 5.81
C GLN A 39 4.88 -22.88 6.65
N ILE A 40 5.68 -23.77 6.06
CA ILE A 40 6.79 -24.43 6.75
C ILE A 40 8.05 -23.56 6.86
N GLY A 41 7.97 -22.30 6.42
CA GLY A 41 9.04 -21.31 6.50
C GLY A 41 10.19 -21.52 5.50
N PHE A 42 10.00 -22.35 4.48
CA PHE A 42 11.00 -22.58 3.44
C PHE A 42 11.04 -21.40 2.46
N TRP A 43 9.88 -20.85 2.10
CA TRP A 43 9.75 -19.65 1.29
C TRP A 43 9.18 -18.47 2.08
N LYS A 44 9.56 -17.24 1.72
CA LYS A 44 9.05 -16.00 2.34
C LYS A 44 7.73 -15.53 1.72
N LYS A 45 7.52 -15.77 0.42
CA LYS A 45 6.32 -15.40 -0.35
C LYS A 45 6.15 -16.30 -1.57
N ILE A 46 4.94 -16.35 -2.12
CA ILE A 46 4.63 -17.08 -3.35
C ILE A 46 5.16 -16.29 -4.55
N ASN A 47 5.75 -16.97 -5.53
CA ASN A 47 6.16 -16.39 -6.81
C ASN A 47 5.35 -17.05 -7.96
N ASP A 48 4.45 -16.28 -8.58
CA ASP A 48 3.45 -16.79 -9.54
C ASP A 48 4.03 -17.41 -10.81
N GLU A 49 5.22 -17.00 -11.25
CA GLU A 49 5.89 -17.63 -12.41
C GLU A 49 6.40 -19.03 -12.07
N SER A 50 6.97 -19.22 -10.87
CA SER A 50 7.51 -20.51 -10.41
C SER A 50 6.42 -21.52 -10.00
N CYS A 51 5.23 -21.05 -9.64
CA CYS A 51 4.13 -21.91 -9.18
C CYS A 51 3.32 -22.56 -10.32
N ARG A 52 3.73 -22.39 -11.59
CA ARG A 52 3.12 -23.08 -12.73
C ARG A 52 3.79 -24.43 -13.06
N ASP A 53 5.02 -24.64 -12.59
CA ASP A 53 5.77 -25.87 -12.82
C ASP A 53 5.71 -26.80 -11.60
N LEU A 54 4.88 -27.83 -11.70
CA LEU A 54 4.67 -28.80 -10.62
C LEU A 54 5.92 -29.64 -10.33
N GLU A 55 6.74 -29.95 -11.34
CA GLU A 55 7.95 -30.74 -11.16
C GLU A 55 9.00 -29.94 -10.40
N TYR A 56 9.18 -28.66 -10.75
CA TYR A 56 10.04 -27.74 -10.01
C TYR A 56 9.61 -27.62 -8.54
N VAL A 57 8.32 -27.36 -8.29
CA VAL A 57 7.79 -27.22 -6.93
C VAL A 57 7.93 -28.52 -6.12
N SER A 58 7.81 -29.69 -6.77
CA SER A 58 8.03 -30.99 -6.12
C SER A 58 9.49 -31.19 -5.69
N CYS A 59 10.47 -30.74 -6.49
CA CYS A 59 11.88 -30.75 -6.08
C CYS A 59 12.13 -29.86 -4.86
N MET A 60 11.52 -28.67 -4.83
CA MET A 60 11.65 -27.77 -3.69
C MET A 60 11.00 -28.34 -2.42
N LEU A 61 9.90 -29.09 -2.56
CA LEU A 61 9.27 -29.81 -1.45
C LEU A 61 10.21 -30.85 -0.83
N GLN A 62 10.92 -31.64 -1.65
CA GLN A 62 11.93 -32.59 -1.19
C GLN A 62 13.05 -31.90 -0.40
N GLU A 63 13.58 -30.79 -0.90
CA GLU A 63 14.61 -30.01 -0.21
C GLU A 63 14.09 -29.45 1.12
N ALA A 64 12.87 -28.92 1.13
CA ALA A 64 12.27 -28.31 2.30
C ALA A 64 12.02 -29.31 3.44
N LEU A 65 11.68 -30.54 3.08
CA LEU A 65 11.38 -31.62 4.03
C LEU A 65 12.62 -32.45 4.41
N TYR A 66 13.77 -32.25 3.76
CA TYR A 66 15.00 -32.96 4.08
C TYR A 66 15.39 -32.82 5.56
N GLY A 67 15.55 -33.95 6.25
CA GLY A 67 15.86 -34.02 7.68
C GLY A 67 14.79 -33.44 8.62
N LYS A 68 13.57 -33.18 8.12
CA LYS A 68 12.46 -32.67 8.93
C LYS A 68 11.65 -33.80 9.55
N ARG A 69 11.00 -33.51 10.67
CA ARG A 69 10.08 -34.42 11.38
C ARG A 69 8.75 -33.72 11.63
N ILE A 70 7.87 -33.79 10.64
CA ILE A 70 6.58 -33.09 10.60
C ILE A 70 5.46 -34.10 10.36
N LEU A 71 4.30 -33.92 11.00
CA LEU A 71 3.08 -34.62 10.61
C LEU A 71 2.38 -33.80 9.52
N ILE A 72 2.22 -34.39 8.34
CA ILE A 72 1.61 -33.78 7.16
C ILE A 72 0.25 -34.46 6.95
N LEU A 73 -0.83 -33.70 7.07
CA LEU A 73 -2.19 -34.16 6.76
C LEU A 73 -2.51 -33.77 5.31
N LEU A 74 -2.73 -34.75 4.44
CA LEU A 74 -3.23 -34.59 3.08
C LEU A 74 -4.74 -34.84 3.07
N GLU A 75 -5.52 -33.77 3.14
CA GLU A 75 -6.97 -33.86 3.27
C GLU A 75 -7.69 -33.91 1.91
N ASP A 76 -8.68 -34.80 1.79
CA ASP A 76 -9.60 -34.99 0.64
C ASP A 76 -8.89 -35.28 -0.70
N VAL A 77 -7.94 -36.22 -0.68
CA VAL A 77 -7.15 -36.61 -1.87
C VAL A 77 -7.97 -37.46 -2.83
N TRP A 78 -7.99 -37.11 -4.11
CA TRP A 78 -8.76 -37.82 -5.16
C TRP A 78 -7.90 -38.56 -6.19
N GLU A 79 -6.60 -38.27 -6.26
CA GLU A 79 -5.68 -38.74 -7.29
C GLU A 79 -4.50 -39.50 -6.66
N GLN A 80 -4.21 -40.68 -7.19
CA GLN A 80 -3.10 -41.55 -6.73
C GLN A 80 -1.73 -40.86 -6.89
N ASP A 81 -1.51 -40.12 -7.98
CA ASP A 81 -0.26 -39.40 -8.27
C ASP A 81 0.16 -38.47 -7.13
N ILE A 82 -0.82 -37.87 -6.44
CA ILE A 82 -0.55 -36.98 -5.31
C ILE A 82 0.11 -37.76 -4.18
N VAL A 83 -0.48 -38.90 -3.78
CA VAL A 83 0.08 -39.72 -2.69
C VAL A 83 1.43 -40.31 -3.09
N GLU A 84 1.59 -40.74 -4.34
CA GLU A 84 2.88 -41.23 -4.85
C GLU A 84 3.98 -40.18 -4.77
N ARG A 85 3.69 -38.91 -5.09
CA ARG A 85 4.69 -37.83 -5.01
C ARG A 85 5.20 -37.63 -3.59
N PHE A 86 4.32 -37.68 -2.60
CA PHE A 86 4.72 -37.58 -1.19
C PHE A 86 5.43 -38.85 -0.70
N ALA A 87 5.00 -40.04 -1.16
CA ALA A 87 5.65 -41.31 -0.82
C ALA A 87 7.07 -41.43 -1.40
N LYS A 88 7.34 -40.80 -2.55
CA LYS A 88 8.67 -40.76 -3.18
C LYS A 88 9.65 -39.81 -2.47
N LEU A 89 9.21 -39.01 -1.50
CA LEU A 89 10.08 -38.11 -0.76
C LEU A 89 10.99 -38.90 0.19
N TYR A 90 12.30 -38.70 0.07
CA TYR A 90 13.31 -39.44 0.83
C TYR A 90 14.00 -38.57 1.89
N ASP A 91 14.82 -39.18 2.73
CA ASP A 91 15.65 -38.53 3.75
C ASP A 91 14.91 -37.51 4.64
N ASN A 92 13.66 -37.80 4.97
CA ASN A 92 12.83 -37.05 5.92
C ASN A 92 12.20 -38.02 6.93
N ASP A 93 11.94 -37.53 8.15
CA ASP A 93 11.27 -38.26 9.23
C ASP A 93 9.78 -37.85 9.33
N CYS A 94 9.19 -37.37 8.24
CA CYS A 94 7.80 -36.92 8.23
C CYS A 94 6.83 -38.11 8.30
N ARG A 95 5.65 -37.85 8.87
CA ARG A 95 4.52 -38.79 8.88
C ARG A 95 3.39 -38.22 8.06
N TYR A 96 2.71 -39.06 7.31
CA TYR A 96 1.64 -38.65 6.41
C TYR A 96 0.33 -39.27 6.87
N LEU A 97 -0.69 -38.44 7.03
CA LEU A 97 -2.07 -38.89 7.21
C LEU A 97 -2.85 -38.45 5.96
N VAL A 98 -3.49 -39.39 5.27
CA VAL A 98 -4.25 -39.10 4.05
C VAL A 98 -5.72 -39.37 4.31
N THR A 99 -6.59 -38.41 3.99
CA THR A 99 -8.04 -38.66 3.96
C THR A 99 -8.51 -38.71 2.51
N THR A 100 -9.30 -39.71 2.16
CA THR A 100 -9.81 -39.90 0.80
C THR A 100 -11.19 -40.56 0.84
N ARG A 101 -12.01 -40.24 -0.17
CA ARG A 101 -13.26 -40.94 -0.48
C ARG A 101 -13.09 -41.95 -1.63
N ASN A 102 -11.94 -41.94 -2.28
CA ASN A 102 -11.64 -42.75 -3.45
C ASN A 102 -10.82 -43.97 -3.03
N GLU A 103 -11.44 -45.15 -3.06
CA GLU A 103 -10.79 -46.40 -2.65
C GLU A 103 -9.51 -46.69 -3.45
N SER A 104 -9.47 -46.30 -4.73
CA SER A 104 -8.28 -46.50 -5.58
C SER A 104 -7.04 -45.73 -5.08
N VAL A 105 -7.20 -44.61 -4.37
CA VAL A 105 -6.06 -43.84 -3.80
C VAL A 105 -5.31 -44.69 -2.76
N TYR A 106 -6.00 -45.59 -2.07
CA TYR A 106 -5.41 -46.48 -1.08
C TYR A 106 -4.72 -47.69 -1.71
N GLU A 107 -5.28 -48.28 -2.78
CA GLU A 107 -4.84 -49.56 -3.35
C GLU A 107 -3.36 -49.62 -3.81
N ILE A 108 -2.71 -48.47 -4.00
CA ILE A 108 -1.32 -48.37 -4.47
C ILE A 108 -0.32 -48.13 -3.32
N THR A 109 -0.81 -47.88 -2.11
CA THR A 109 0.02 -47.44 -0.99
C THR A 109 0.18 -48.53 0.06
N GLU A 110 1.38 -48.72 0.62
CA GLU A 110 1.64 -49.58 1.79
C GLU A 110 1.15 -48.93 3.11
N ALA A 111 0.12 -48.07 3.06
CA ALA A 111 -0.34 -47.29 4.21
C ALA A 111 -1.29 -48.11 5.12
N ASP A 112 -1.33 -47.77 6.40
CA ASP A 112 -2.32 -48.33 7.34
C ASP A 112 -3.73 -47.77 7.04
N LYS A 113 -4.69 -48.65 6.68
CA LYS A 113 -6.08 -48.25 6.42
C LYS A 113 -6.86 -48.09 7.72
N VAL A 114 -7.51 -46.94 7.88
CA VAL A 114 -8.57 -46.73 8.88
C VAL A 114 -9.83 -46.33 8.14
N GLU A 115 -10.80 -47.24 8.09
CA GLU A 115 -12.08 -47.02 7.41
C GLU A 115 -13.16 -46.68 8.42
N LEU A 116 -13.96 -45.65 8.14
CA LEU A 116 -15.12 -45.30 8.94
C LEU A 116 -16.27 -46.25 8.62
N GLY A 117 -16.70 -47.02 9.62
CA GLY A 117 -17.81 -47.96 9.49
C GLY A 117 -19.16 -47.25 9.46
N LYS A 118 -20.21 -48.01 9.11
CA LYS A 118 -21.59 -47.50 9.09
C LYS A 118 -22.06 -47.00 10.46
N ASP A 119 -21.63 -47.66 11.53
CA ASP A 119 -21.99 -47.26 12.89
C ASP A 119 -21.27 -45.98 13.31
N ASP A 120 -20.00 -45.81 12.94
CA ASP A 120 -19.26 -44.55 13.15
C ASP A 120 -19.94 -43.39 12.42
N ILE A 121 -20.33 -43.60 11.15
CA ILE A 121 -21.04 -42.59 10.34
C ILE A 121 -22.36 -42.21 11.00
N ARG A 122 -23.13 -43.19 11.51
CA ARG A 122 -24.40 -42.92 12.20
C ARG A 122 -24.17 -42.08 13.46
N GLU A 123 -23.23 -42.47 14.32
CA GLU A 123 -22.91 -41.75 15.56
C GLU A 123 -22.42 -40.33 15.30
N ILE A 124 -21.52 -40.17 14.31
CA ILE A 124 -21.01 -38.86 13.89
C ILE A 124 -22.17 -38.00 13.35
N SER A 125 -23.02 -38.55 12.48
CA SER A 125 -24.15 -37.81 11.90
C SER A 125 -25.15 -37.35 12.98
N LYS A 126 -25.45 -38.21 13.96
CA LYS A 126 -26.29 -37.86 15.10
C LYS A 126 -25.66 -36.75 15.94
N THR A 127 -24.35 -36.81 16.16
CA THR A 127 -23.60 -35.77 16.86
C THR A 127 -23.66 -34.44 16.13
N VAL A 128 -23.48 -34.44 14.81
CA VAL A 128 -23.61 -33.24 13.95
C VAL A 128 -25.03 -32.67 14.01
N LEU A 129 -26.05 -33.53 13.96
CA LEU A 129 -27.45 -33.12 14.06
C LEU A 129 -27.75 -32.46 15.42
N LEU A 130 -27.33 -33.06 16.52
CA LEU A 130 -27.49 -32.53 17.87
C LEU A 130 -26.80 -31.17 18.02
N TYR A 131 -25.56 -31.08 17.54
CA TYR A 131 -24.77 -29.85 17.59
C TYR A 131 -25.48 -28.69 16.86
N HIS A 132 -26.08 -28.97 15.71
CA HIS A 132 -26.70 -27.95 14.87
C HIS A 132 -28.16 -27.63 15.23
N SER A 133 -28.90 -28.62 15.73
CA SER A 133 -30.26 -28.43 16.24
C SER A 133 -30.28 -27.76 17.62
N LEU A 134 -29.16 -27.77 18.35
CA LEU A 134 -29.09 -27.34 19.75
C LEU A 134 -30.07 -28.10 20.66
N LEU A 135 -30.32 -29.36 20.33
CA LEU A 135 -31.11 -30.27 21.15
C LEU A 135 -30.18 -31.19 21.93
N ARG A 136 -30.64 -31.64 23.09
CA ARG A 136 -30.04 -32.78 23.77
C ARG A 136 -30.53 -34.09 23.16
N GLU A 137 -29.82 -35.17 23.42
CA GLU A 137 -30.19 -36.49 22.89
C GLU A 137 -31.57 -36.96 23.40
N ASP A 138 -31.97 -36.58 24.62
CA ASP A 138 -33.29 -36.84 25.19
C ASP A 138 -34.41 -35.97 24.58
N GLU A 139 -34.08 -34.93 23.83
CA GLU A 139 -35.02 -34.00 23.20
C GLU A 139 -35.27 -34.31 21.73
N LEU A 140 -34.50 -35.23 21.14
CA LEU A 140 -34.57 -35.57 19.72
C LEU A 140 -35.86 -36.39 19.43
N PRO A 141 -36.73 -35.96 18.49
CA PRO A 141 -37.91 -36.75 18.12
C PRO A 141 -37.52 -38.09 17.47
N GLU A 142 -38.38 -39.11 17.57
CA GLU A 142 -38.12 -40.43 16.94
C GLU A 142 -37.91 -40.33 15.42
N VAL A 143 -38.58 -39.37 14.76
CA VAL A 143 -38.46 -39.08 13.32
C VAL A 143 -37.04 -38.65 12.92
N ALA A 144 -36.21 -38.18 13.87
CA ALA A 144 -34.87 -37.69 13.58
C ALA A 144 -33.92 -38.76 13.04
N GLU A 145 -34.06 -40.02 13.45
CA GLU A 145 -33.24 -41.10 12.87
C GLU A 145 -33.63 -41.38 11.41
N THR A 146 -34.92 -41.35 11.10
CA THR A 146 -35.40 -41.45 9.72
C THR A 146 -34.92 -40.27 8.86
N LEU A 147 -34.83 -39.07 9.45
CA LEU A 147 -34.26 -37.90 8.80
C LEU A 147 -32.77 -38.10 8.48
N LEU A 148 -31.98 -38.67 9.40
CA LEU A 148 -30.55 -38.96 9.19
C LEU A 148 -30.32 -39.97 8.06
N GLU A 149 -31.13 -41.04 8.03
CA GLU A 149 -31.11 -42.03 6.94
C GLU A 149 -31.43 -41.37 5.59
N ARG A 150 -32.45 -40.51 5.55
CA ARG A 150 -32.82 -39.75 4.34
C ARG A 150 -31.76 -38.74 3.91
N CYS A 151 -31.02 -38.17 4.85
CA CYS A 151 -29.89 -37.29 4.55
C CYS A 151 -28.67 -38.06 3.99
N GLY A 152 -28.73 -39.39 3.87
CA GLY A 152 -27.59 -40.23 3.50
C GLY A 152 -26.44 -40.12 4.50
N HIS A 153 -26.70 -39.62 5.71
CA HIS A 153 -25.70 -39.22 6.70
C HIS A 153 -24.64 -38.21 6.20
N HIS A 154 -24.92 -37.45 5.14
CA HIS A 154 -23.99 -36.44 4.63
C HIS A 154 -23.82 -35.29 5.64
N PRO A 155 -22.59 -34.98 6.12
CA PRO A 155 -22.39 -33.98 7.16
C PRO A 155 -22.96 -32.60 6.83
N LEU A 156 -22.87 -32.16 5.57
CA LEU A 156 -23.44 -30.89 5.12
C LEU A 156 -24.98 -30.91 5.18
N THR A 157 -25.61 -31.94 4.62
CA THR A 157 -27.07 -32.13 4.62
C THR A 157 -27.62 -32.18 6.05
N VAL A 158 -26.97 -32.95 6.92
CA VAL A 158 -27.33 -33.10 8.33
C VAL A 158 -27.15 -31.77 9.08
N ALA A 159 -26.07 -31.04 8.82
CA ALA A 159 -25.85 -29.73 9.42
C ALA A 159 -26.92 -28.70 9.00
N VAL A 160 -27.23 -28.66 7.69
CA VAL A 160 -28.26 -27.79 7.13
C VAL A 160 -29.62 -28.10 7.74
N MET A 161 -30.01 -29.38 7.81
CA MET A 161 -31.26 -29.82 8.42
C MET A 161 -31.32 -29.54 9.92
N GLY A 162 -30.26 -29.84 10.66
CA GLY A 162 -30.16 -29.55 12.09
C GLY A 162 -30.35 -28.06 12.38
N LYS A 163 -29.72 -27.19 11.59
CA LYS A 163 -29.88 -25.73 11.70
C LYS A 163 -31.28 -25.25 11.34
N ALA A 164 -31.90 -25.82 10.30
CA ALA A 164 -33.28 -25.50 9.93
C ALA A 164 -34.29 -25.90 11.03
N LEU A 165 -33.98 -26.96 11.79
CA LEU A 165 -34.80 -27.51 12.88
C LEU A 165 -34.30 -27.07 14.27
N ARG A 166 -33.55 -25.97 14.34
CA ARG A 166 -32.91 -25.49 15.58
C ARG A 166 -33.94 -25.23 16.67
N LYS A 167 -33.75 -25.89 17.82
CA LYS A 167 -34.64 -25.86 19.01
C LYS A 167 -36.08 -26.28 18.72
N GLU A 168 -36.35 -26.95 17.61
CA GLU A 168 -37.70 -27.38 17.25
C GLU A 168 -37.99 -28.74 17.87
N LEU A 169 -38.99 -28.81 18.75
CA LEU A 169 -39.38 -30.02 19.48
C LEU A 169 -40.62 -30.70 18.90
N ARG A 170 -41.33 -30.03 17.98
CA ARG A 170 -42.62 -30.52 17.45
C ARG A 170 -42.40 -31.54 16.33
N PRO A 171 -42.79 -32.81 16.49
CA PRO A 171 -42.58 -33.84 15.47
C PRO A 171 -43.14 -33.48 14.09
N GLU A 172 -44.27 -32.77 14.03
CA GLU A 172 -44.93 -32.39 12.77
C GLU A 172 -44.06 -31.45 11.90
N LYS A 173 -43.14 -30.70 12.53
CA LYS A 173 -42.17 -29.86 11.80
C LYS A 173 -40.97 -30.63 11.28
N TRP A 174 -40.67 -31.79 11.86
CA TRP A 174 -39.61 -32.71 11.41
C TRP A 174 -40.10 -33.61 10.26
N GLU A 175 -41.42 -33.83 10.16
CA GLU A 175 -42.07 -34.59 9.08
C GLU A 175 -42.20 -33.81 7.75
N LYS A 176 -42.29 -32.47 7.77
CA LYS A 176 -42.29 -31.64 6.54
C LYS A 176 -41.00 -31.75 5.69
N PRO A 177 -39.79 -31.69 6.27
CA PRO A 177 -38.56 -31.97 5.52
C PRO A 177 -38.55 -33.39 4.92
N PHE A 178 -39.17 -34.36 5.59
CA PHE A 178 -39.28 -35.75 5.14
C PHE A 178 -40.11 -35.89 3.84
N GLU A 179 -41.22 -35.16 3.69
CA GLU A 179 -42.01 -35.15 2.45
C GLU A 179 -41.31 -34.37 1.32
N ASN A 180 -40.67 -33.24 1.62
CA ASN A 180 -40.03 -32.39 0.62
C ASN A 180 -38.77 -33.03 0.00
N LEU A 181 -37.90 -33.67 0.81
CA LEU A 181 -36.76 -34.41 0.29
C LEU A 181 -37.18 -35.47 -0.75
N SER A 182 -38.34 -36.12 -0.54
CA SER A 182 -38.89 -37.10 -1.48
C SER A 182 -39.47 -36.51 -2.79
N MET A 183 -39.90 -35.23 -2.78
CA MET A 183 -40.32 -34.53 -4.00
C MET A 183 -39.12 -34.06 -4.84
N TYR A 184 -38.05 -33.59 -4.19
CA TYR A 184 -36.90 -33.03 -4.88
C TYR A 184 -35.93 -34.09 -5.44
N ASP A 185 -36.07 -35.35 -4.99
CA ASP A 185 -35.42 -36.53 -5.58
C ASP A 185 -35.73 -36.69 -7.09
N THR A 186 -36.79 -36.07 -7.61
CA THR A 186 -37.22 -36.19 -9.03
C THR A 186 -36.97 -34.94 -9.89
N CYS A 187 -36.53 -33.80 -9.33
CA CYS A 187 -36.54 -32.50 -10.05
C CYS A 187 -35.20 -31.75 -10.16
N ALA A 188 -34.10 -32.19 -9.55
CA ALA A 188 -32.82 -31.49 -9.67
C ALA A 188 -32.03 -31.95 -10.92
N PRO A 189 -31.74 -31.09 -11.92
CA PRO A 189 -30.80 -31.43 -12.97
C PRO A 189 -29.41 -31.53 -12.32
N GLY A 190 -28.93 -32.76 -12.13
CA GLY A 190 -27.59 -33.00 -11.61
C GLY A 190 -26.52 -32.41 -12.54
N PRO A 191 -25.49 -31.73 -12.02
CA PRO A 191 -24.39 -31.26 -12.85
C PRO A 191 -23.66 -32.45 -13.48
N ILE A 192 -23.41 -32.37 -14.79
CA ILE A 192 -22.89 -33.43 -15.69
C ILE A 192 -21.49 -33.96 -15.26
N SER A 193 -20.83 -33.36 -14.26
CA SER A 193 -19.44 -33.65 -13.87
C SER A 193 -19.24 -34.69 -12.77
N TYR A 194 -20.29 -35.18 -12.10
CA TYR A 194 -20.18 -36.29 -11.14
C TYR A 194 -20.47 -37.62 -11.83
N VAL A 195 -19.42 -38.24 -12.37
CA VAL A 195 -19.48 -39.49 -13.12
C VAL A 195 -19.36 -40.65 -12.15
N ASN A 196 -20.45 -41.03 -11.48
CA ASN A 196 -20.74 -42.38 -10.95
C ASN A 196 -22.19 -42.45 -10.42
N GLU A 197 -22.91 -43.55 -10.69
CA GLU A 197 -24.34 -43.72 -10.34
C GLU A 197 -24.64 -43.54 -8.83
N LYS A 198 -23.71 -43.94 -7.94
CA LYS A 198 -23.82 -43.73 -6.47
C LYS A 198 -23.66 -42.26 -6.04
N GLU A 199 -22.91 -41.45 -6.78
CA GLU A 199 -22.67 -40.04 -6.46
C GLU A 199 -23.80 -39.12 -6.97
N ALA A 200 -24.54 -39.59 -7.99
CA ALA A 200 -25.74 -38.92 -8.48
C ALA A 200 -26.84 -38.88 -7.41
N GLU A 201 -27.14 -40.01 -6.75
CA GLU A 201 -28.11 -40.09 -5.63
C GLU A 201 -27.70 -39.18 -4.46
N THR A 202 -26.40 -39.18 -4.10
CA THR A 202 -25.82 -38.32 -3.05
C THR A 202 -25.99 -36.82 -3.36
N THR A 203 -25.76 -36.42 -4.61
CA THR A 203 -25.86 -35.01 -5.03
C THR A 203 -27.30 -34.51 -4.97
N VAL A 204 -28.24 -35.37 -5.35
CA VAL A 204 -29.69 -35.07 -5.31
C VAL A 204 -30.16 -34.86 -3.88
N THR A 205 -29.76 -35.72 -2.93
CA THR A 205 -30.08 -35.53 -1.50
C THR A 205 -29.51 -34.24 -0.92
N ILE A 206 -28.27 -33.88 -1.28
CA ILE A 206 -27.65 -32.62 -0.86
C ILE A 206 -28.43 -31.42 -1.42
N PHE A 207 -28.76 -31.41 -2.70
CA PHE A 207 -29.48 -30.30 -3.33
C PHE A 207 -30.91 -30.18 -2.81
N GLY A 208 -31.61 -31.30 -2.60
CA GLY A 208 -32.94 -31.31 -1.97
C GLY A 208 -32.91 -30.73 -0.56
N SER A 209 -31.84 -30.99 0.21
CA SER A 209 -31.69 -30.40 1.55
C SER A 209 -31.43 -28.90 1.54
N LEU A 210 -30.65 -28.41 0.56
CA LEU A 210 -30.39 -26.99 0.36
C LEU A 210 -31.67 -26.27 -0.08
N GLU A 211 -32.44 -26.85 -1.01
CA GLU A 211 -33.73 -26.30 -1.45
C GLU A 211 -34.72 -26.22 -0.27
N PHE A 212 -34.83 -27.29 0.54
CA PHE A 212 -35.65 -27.26 1.75
C PHE A 212 -35.22 -26.15 2.72
N SER A 213 -33.92 -26.05 3.00
CA SER A 213 -33.40 -25.00 3.88
C SER A 213 -33.68 -23.60 3.31
N LEU A 214 -33.64 -23.45 1.99
CA LEU A 214 -33.94 -22.19 1.32
C LEU A 214 -35.43 -21.82 1.44
N GLU A 215 -36.34 -22.80 1.37
CA GLU A 215 -37.78 -22.58 1.52
C GLU A 215 -38.21 -22.23 2.94
N VAL A 216 -37.54 -22.77 3.96
CA VAL A 216 -37.84 -22.48 5.38
C VAL A 216 -37.16 -21.20 5.87
N MET A 217 -36.26 -20.63 5.07
CA MET A 217 -35.49 -19.44 5.43
C MET A 217 -36.34 -18.16 5.43
N PRO A 218 -36.04 -17.17 6.31
CA PRO A 218 -36.64 -15.84 6.21
C PRO A 218 -36.43 -15.21 4.83
N THR A 219 -37.42 -14.45 4.36
CA THR A 219 -37.47 -13.88 3.00
C THR A 219 -36.19 -13.13 2.62
N ASP A 220 -35.67 -12.30 3.51
CA ASP A 220 -34.45 -11.50 3.29
C ASP A 220 -33.21 -12.38 3.09
N SER A 221 -33.04 -13.40 3.93
CA SER A 221 -31.93 -14.34 3.82
C SER A 221 -32.05 -15.21 2.57
N LYS A 222 -33.29 -15.62 2.20
CA LYS A 222 -33.56 -16.35 0.94
C LYS A 222 -33.19 -15.50 -0.28
N ARG A 223 -33.57 -14.22 -0.28
CA ARG A 223 -33.24 -13.28 -1.37
C ARG A 223 -31.74 -13.05 -1.47
N LEU A 224 -31.06 -12.77 -0.36
CA LEU A 224 -29.60 -12.61 -0.36
C LEU A 224 -28.91 -13.86 -0.88
N PHE A 225 -29.23 -15.04 -0.36
CA PHE A 225 -28.60 -16.29 -0.78
C PHE A 225 -28.79 -16.57 -2.28
N THR A 226 -29.99 -16.33 -2.82
CA THR A 226 -30.24 -16.44 -4.27
C THR A 226 -29.40 -15.43 -5.06
N ALA A 227 -29.23 -14.21 -4.57
CA ALA A 227 -28.43 -13.17 -5.23
C ALA A 227 -26.92 -13.50 -5.31
N LEU A 228 -26.42 -14.27 -4.33
CA LEU A 228 -25.04 -14.73 -4.32
C LEU A 228 -24.72 -15.71 -5.45
N ALA A 229 -25.73 -16.23 -6.15
CA ALA A 229 -25.53 -17.08 -7.32
C ALA A 229 -24.92 -16.37 -8.52
N ALA A 230 -25.00 -15.04 -8.58
CA ALA A 230 -24.33 -14.25 -9.62
C ALA A 230 -22.80 -14.21 -9.44
N LEU A 231 -22.30 -14.43 -8.23
CA LEU A 231 -20.89 -14.31 -7.86
C LEU A 231 -20.08 -15.58 -8.17
N SER A 232 -18.80 -15.41 -8.46
CA SER A 232 -17.83 -16.47 -8.68
C SER A 232 -17.10 -16.81 -7.37
N TRP A 233 -17.47 -17.94 -6.76
CA TRP A 233 -16.91 -18.39 -5.48
C TRP A 233 -15.60 -19.19 -5.62
N VAL A 234 -14.87 -19.01 -6.73
CA VAL A 234 -13.56 -19.64 -6.94
C VAL A 234 -12.51 -19.04 -6.00
N GLU A 235 -12.59 -17.73 -5.79
CA GLU A 235 -11.80 -16.98 -4.82
C GLU A 235 -12.73 -16.46 -3.70
N PRO A 236 -12.19 -16.17 -2.50
CA PRO A 236 -12.98 -15.55 -1.44
C PRO A 236 -13.56 -14.21 -1.89
N ILE A 237 -14.73 -13.83 -1.41
CA ILE A 237 -15.40 -12.58 -1.78
C ILE A 237 -15.34 -11.55 -0.63
N PRO A 238 -15.05 -10.27 -0.89
CA PRO A 238 -14.98 -9.24 0.15
C PRO A 238 -16.35 -8.86 0.73
N GLU A 239 -16.41 -8.47 2.00
CA GLU A 239 -17.65 -8.02 2.65
C GLU A 239 -18.35 -6.89 1.90
N THR A 240 -17.59 -5.90 1.41
CA THR A 240 -18.10 -4.76 0.64
C THR A 240 -18.79 -5.18 -0.66
N CYS A 241 -18.37 -6.28 -1.29
CA CYS A 241 -19.07 -6.84 -2.45
C CYS A 241 -20.42 -7.45 -2.04
N LEU A 242 -20.49 -8.13 -0.89
CA LEU A 242 -21.76 -8.66 -0.36
C LEU A 242 -22.69 -7.53 0.08
N GLU A 243 -22.16 -6.44 0.65
CA GLU A 243 -22.92 -5.24 0.99
C GLU A 243 -23.51 -4.58 -0.26
N ALA A 244 -22.72 -4.49 -1.34
CA ALA A 244 -23.20 -3.98 -2.62
C ALA A 244 -24.33 -4.84 -3.20
N VAL A 245 -24.23 -6.17 -3.12
CA VAL A 245 -25.32 -7.07 -3.51
C VAL A 245 -26.55 -6.85 -2.62
N TRP A 246 -26.35 -6.65 -1.32
CA TRP A 246 -27.44 -6.45 -0.36
C TRP A 246 -28.18 -5.11 -0.55
N SER A 247 -27.47 -4.04 -0.90
CA SER A 247 -28.06 -2.71 -1.10
C SER A 247 -29.13 -2.69 -2.21
N VAL A 248 -29.03 -3.59 -3.18
CA VAL A 248 -30.04 -3.79 -4.24
C VAL A 248 -31.29 -4.54 -3.75
N LEU A 249 -31.17 -5.33 -2.69
CA LEU A 249 -32.20 -6.30 -2.28
C LEU A 249 -33.02 -5.86 -1.07
N GLY A 250 -32.39 -5.15 -0.12
CA GLY A 250 -32.93 -4.96 1.22
C GLY A 250 -32.48 -3.66 1.89
N GLN A 251 -32.91 -3.48 3.15
CA GLN A 251 -32.54 -2.33 3.97
C GLN A 251 -31.13 -2.53 4.55
N GLU A 252 -30.26 -1.53 4.42
CA GLU A 252 -28.85 -1.58 4.86
C GLU A 252 -28.69 -2.06 6.32
N SER A 253 -29.59 -1.64 7.21
CA SER A 253 -29.55 -1.96 8.65
C SER A 253 -29.66 -3.46 8.99
N LEU A 254 -30.10 -4.29 8.04
CA LEU A 254 -30.30 -5.73 8.24
C LEU A 254 -29.19 -6.60 7.64
N PHE A 255 -28.17 -6.01 7.00
CA PHE A 255 -27.11 -6.78 6.33
C PHE A 255 -26.43 -7.77 7.27
N SER A 256 -25.86 -7.28 8.38
CA SER A 256 -25.11 -8.12 9.33
C SER A 256 -25.98 -9.24 9.90
N LEU A 257 -27.24 -8.95 10.24
CA LEU A 257 -28.18 -9.97 10.74
C LEU A 257 -28.50 -11.04 9.68
N THR A 258 -28.64 -10.62 8.42
CA THR A 258 -28.98 -11.51 7.30
C THR A 258 -27.79 -12.39 6.93
N VAL A 259 -26.59 -11.83 6.84
CA VAL A 259 -25.35 -12.58 6.58
C VAL A 259 -25.03 -13.52 7.74
N CYS A 260 -25.18 -13.08 9.00
CA CYS A 260 -25.02 -13.95 10.16
C CYS A 260 -25.93 -15.18 10.07
N LYS A 261 -27.18 -15.06 9.59
CA LYS A 261 -28.06 -16.22 9.38
C LYS A 261 -27.53 -17.19 8.32
N LEU A 262 -26.90 -16.69 7.25
CA LEU A 262 -26.30 -17.55 6.22
C LEU A 262 -25.03 -18.26 6.73
N ILE A 263 -24.21 -17.58 7.53
CA ILE A 263 -23.06 -18.19 8.23
C ILE A 263 -23.54 -19.23 9.24
N GLU A 264 -24.51 -18.86 10.08
CA GLU A 264 -25.18 -19.76 11.00
C GLU A 264 -25.85 -20.92 10.28
N GLY A 265 -26.20 -20.79 8.99
CA GLY A 265 -26.72 -21.82 8.10
C GLY A 265 -25.67 -22.75 7.48
N SER A 266 -24.37 -22.53 7.69
CA SER A 266 -23.26 -23.17 6.94
C SER A 266 -23.29 -22.91 5.43
N LEU A 267 -24.06 -21.91 4.98
CA LEU A 267 -24.17 -21.54 3.57
C LEU A 267 -23.07 -20.55 3.16
N LEU A 268 -22.61 -19.74 4.13
CA LEU A 268 -21.44 -18.89 4.03
C LEU A 268 -20.41 -19.27 5.11
N ARG A 269 -19.14 -18.97 4.84
CA ARG A 269 -18.06 -18.97 5.83
C ARG A 269 -17.36 -17.63 5.77
N LYS A 270 -17.03 -17.05 6.92
CA LYS A 270 -16.27 -15.81 7.04
C LYS A 270 -14.87 -16.13 7.54
N ASP A 271 -13.85 -15.58 6.89
CA ASP A 271 -12.47 -15.58 7.35
C ASP A 271 -12.24 -14.29 8.17
N ASP A 272 -12.11 -14.45 9.49
CA ASP A 272 -12.12 -13.34 10.46
C ASP A 272 -10.99 -12.28 10.34
N PRO A 273 -9.75 -12.56 9.87
CA PRO A 273 -8.74 -11.50 9.80
C PRO A 273 -8.95 -10.51 8.65
N ASP A 274 -9.58 -10.94 7.53
CA ASP A 274 -9.63 -10.17 6.29
C ASP A 274 -11.07 -9.82 5.85
N SER A 275 -12.09 -10.21 6.63
CA SER A 275 -13.52 -10.04 6.29
C SER A 275 -13.89 -10.56 4.89
N LEU A 276 -13.29 -11.69 4.52
CA LEU A 276 -13.55 -12.40 3.27
C LEU A 276 -14.56 -13.54 3.50
N TYR A 277 -15.37 -13.81 2.48
CA TYR A 277 -16.42 -14.82 2.50
C TYR A 277 -16.11 -15.95 1.54
N GLN A 278 -16.41 -17.17 1.94
CA GLN A 278 -16.28 -18.36 1.12
C GLN A 278 -17.55 -19.21 1.18
N ILE A 279 -17.78 -19.96 0.11
CA ILE A 279 -18.88 -20.93 0.03
C ILE A 279 -18.29 -22.33 -0.19
N HIS A 280 -18.97 -23.33 0.37
CA HIS A 280 -18.62 -24.72 0.14
C HIS A 280 -18.92 -25.15 -1.30
N ASP A 281 -18.05 -25.95 -1.94
CA ASP A 281 -18.17 -26.33 -3.35
C ASP A 281 -19.57 -26.85 -3.74
N MET A 282 -20.17 -27.71 -2.90
CA MET A 282 -21.55 -28.20 -3.10
C MET A 282 -22.61 -27.10 -3.08
N VAL A 283 -22.43 -26.09 -2.24
CA VAL A 283 -23.33 -24.93 -2.17
C VAL A 283 -23.12 -24.03 -3.39
N SER A 284 -21.87 -23.86 -3.84
CA SER A 284 -21.56 -23.14 -5.09
C SER A 284 -22.20 -23.83 -6.31
N LEU A 285 -22.10 -25.16 -6.39
CA LEU A 285 -22.74 -25.96 -7.45
C LEU A 285 -24.26 -25.86 -7.42
N TYR A 286 -24.86 -25.85 -6.22
CA TYR A 286 -26.30 -25.62 -6.08
C TYR A 286 -26.68 -24.21 -6.58
N LEU A 287 -25.90 -23.18 -6.23
CA LEU A 287 -26.12 -21.80 -6.68
C LEU A 287 -26.01 -21.66 -8.20
N ASP A 288 -25.28 -22.53 -8.93
CA ASP A 288 -25.27 -22.52 -10.39
C ASP A 288 -26.68 -22.61 -10.98
N SER A 289 -27.56 -23.42 -10.37
CA SER A 289 -28.97 -23.57 -10.79
C SER A 289 -29.81 -22.30 -10.59
N LYS A 290 -29.37 -21.37 -9.72
CA LYS A 290 -30.07 -20.12 -9.37
C LYS A 290 -29.49 -18.89 -10.06
N THR A 291 -28.48 -19.06 -10.93
CA THR A 291 -27.79 -17.94 -11.60
C THR A 291 -28.74 -17.05 -12.39
N ASN A 292 -29.71 -17.63 -13.11
CA ASN A 292 -30.68 -16.86 -13.89
C ASN A 292 -31.63 -16.05 -13.00
N ASP A 293 -32.08 -16.63 -11.88
CA ASP A 293 -32.94 -15.95 -10.91
C ASP A 293 -32.19 -14.77 -10.27
N SER A 294 -30.90 -14.97 -9.96
CA SER A 294 -30.02 -13.92 -9.46
C SER A 294 -29.81 -12.78 -10.44
N VAL A 295 -29.50 -13.10 -11.71
CA VAL A 295 -29.33 -12.08 -12.77
C VAL A 295 -30.62 -11.30 -12.97
N ARG A 296 -31.77 -11.99 -12.97
CA ARG A 296 -33.06 -11.34 -13.06
C ARG A 296 -33.28 -10.39 -11.89
N MET A 297 -33.06 -10.86 -10.67
CA MET A 297 -33.27 -10.07 -9.46
C MET A 297 -32.33 -8.84 -9.35
N LEU A 298 -31.06 -8.98 -9.73
CA LEU A 298 -30.05 -7.93 -9.59
C LEU A 298 -29.97 -6.95 -10.77
N LEU A 299 -30.24 -7.43 -12.00
CA LEU A 299 -30.00 -6.64 -13.23
C LEU A 299 -31.25 -6.37 -14.08
N THR A 300 -32.36 -7.07 -13.82
CA THR A 300 -33.60 -6.96 -14.64
C THR A 300 -34.77 -6.38 -13.86
N ASP A 301 -35.04 -6.92 -12.66
CA ASP A 301 -36.19 -6.56 -11.84
C ASP A 301 -35.88 -5.38 -10.88
N SER A 302 -34.61 -5.05 -10.69
CA SER A 302 -34.14 -3.90 -9.91
C SER A 302 -34.29 -2.58 -10.67
N SER A 303 -34.29 -1.46 -9.94
CA SER A 303 -34.34 -0.13 -10.55
C SER A 303 -33.12 0.14 -11.43
N SER A 304 -33.24 1.12 -12.33
CA SER A 304 -32.15 1.51 -13.23
C SER A 304 -30.91 2.00 -12.48
N GLU A 305 -31.09 2.60 -11.30
CA GLU A 305 -29.98 3.07 -10.46
C GLU A 305 -29.29 1.91 -9.76
N GLU A 306 -30.06 0.99 -9.15
CA GLU A 306 -29.54 -0.19 -8.47
C GLU A 306 -28.80 -1.14 -9.43
N ASN A 307 -29.36 -1.40 -10.63
CA ASN A 307 -28.67 -2.26 -11.60
C ASN A 307 -27.40 -1.60 -12.15
N THR A 308 -27.36 -0.27 -12.23
CA THR A 308 -26.17 0.46 -12.67
C THR A 308 -25.08 0.42 -11.59
N PHE A 309 -25.46 0.56 -10.32
CA PHE A 309 -24.56 0.46 -9.17
C PHE A 309 -23.93 -0.93 -9.04
N ILE A 310 -24.71 -2.01 -9.17
CA ILE A 310 -24.20 -3.37 -8.95
C ILE A 310 -23.41 -3.94 -10.14
N SER A 311 -23.59 -3.38 -11.35
CA SER A 311 -22.96 -3.93 -12.55
C SER A 311 -21.43 -3.97 -12.49
N PRO A 312 -20.70 -2.92 -12.04
CA PRO A 312 -19.24 -2.98 -11.87
C PRO A 312 -18.78 -4.08 -10.90
N TRP A 313 -19.47 -4.26 -9.77
CA TRP A 313 -19.15 -5.34 -8.82
C TRP A 313 -19.30 -6.72 -9.44
N LEU A 314 -20.38 -6.95 -10.20
CA LEU A 314 -20.60 -8.21 -10.90
C LEU A 314 -19.65 -8.42 -12.08
N PHE A 315 -19.10 -7.36 -12.67
CA PHE A 315 -18.04 -7.48 -13.68
C PHE A 315 -16.73 -8.01 -13.08
N ILE A 316 -16.37 -7.56 -11.88
CA ILE A 316 -15.17 -8.04 -11.17
C ILE A 316 -15.40 -9.43 -10.58
N PHE A 317 -16.42 -9.57 -9.74
CA PHE A 317 -16.62 -10.74 -8.87
C PHE A 317 -17.65 -11.75 -9.41
N GLY A 318 -18.34 -11.45 -10.51
CA GLY A 318 -19.38 -12.31 -11.07
C GLY A 318 -18.86 -13.52 -11.82
N LYS A 319 -19.74 -14.50 -12.06
CA LYS A 319 -19.47 -15.62 -12.98
C LYS A 319 -19.34 -15.11 -14.42
N GLU A 320 -18.59 -15.82 -15.25
CA GLU A 320 -18.36 -15.48 -16.67
C GLU A 320 -19.62 -15.04 -17.47
N PRO A 321 -20.78 -15.76 -17.43
CA PRO A 321 -21.97 -15.29 -18.12
C PRO A 321 -22.54 -13.98 -17.54
N VAL A 322 -22.40 -13.75 -16.24
CA VAL A 322 -22.85 -12.54 -15.55
C VAL A 322 -21.98 -11.36 -15.94
N LYS A 323 -20.65 -11.55 -16.02
CA LYS A 323 -19.70 -10.50 -16.42
C LYS A 323 -20.07 -9.87 -17.76
N ARG A 324 -20.46 -10.68 -18.75
CA ARG A 324 -20.87 -10.20 -20.08
C ARG A 324 -22.15 -9.36 -20.04
N VAL A 325 -23.11 -9.72 -19.20
CA VAL A 325 -24.35 -8.94 -19.04
C VAL A 325 -24.05 -7.63 -18.33
N SER A 326 -23.20 -7.67 -17.29
CA SER A 326 -22.74 -6.49 -16.56
C SER A 326 -21.97 -5.53 -17.46
N GLU A 327 -21.07 -6.03 -18.31
CA GLU A 327 -20.32 -5.25 -19.30
C GLU A 327 -21.27 -4.47 -20.23
N GLN A 328 -22.26 -5.16 -20.82
CA GLN A 328 -23.28 -4.51 -21.67
C GLN A 328 -24.07 -3.43 -20.92
N LYS A 329 -24.39 -3.65 -19.64
CA LYS A 329 -25.10 -2.68 -18.80
C LYS A 329 -24.26 -1.44 -18.53
N ILE A 330 -22.99 -1.63 -18.14
CA ILE A 330 -22.02 -0.53 -17.95
C ILE A 330 -21.88 0.27 -19.25
N GLU A 331 -21.73 -0.41 -20.39
CA GLU A 331 -21.59 0.25 -21.68
C GLU A 331 -22.81 1.09 -22.05
N LEU A 332 -24.03 0.58 -21.79
CA LEU A 332 -25.28 1.29 -22.03
C LEU A 332 -25.41 2.53 -21.15
N SER A 333 -25.12 2.41 -19.85
CA SER A 333 -25.17 3.53 -18.89
C SER A 333 -24.20 4.65 -19.28
N LEU A 334 -22.99 4.30 -19.74
CA LEU A 334 -22.01 5.28 -20.22
C LEU A 334 -22.35 5.86 -21.61
N SER A 335 -23.13 5.17 -22.45
CA SER A 335 -23.43 5.60 -23.83
C SER A 335 -24.66 6.50 -23.95
N HIS A 336 -25.69 6.23 -23.16
CA HIS A 336 -26.95 6.97 -23.21
C HIS A 336 -26.91 8.32 -22.45
N LEU A 337 -25.81 8.60 -21.72
CA LEU A 337 -25.57 9.85 -20.98
C LEU A 337 -26.78 10.30 -20.13
N GLN A 338 -27.44 9.34 -19.49
CA GLN A 338 -28.27 9.69 -18.33
C GLN A 338 -27.31 9.97 -17.17
N GLU A 339 -27.10 11.26 -16.91
CA GLU A 339 -26.04 11.76 -16.02
C GLU A 339 -25.99 11.05 -14.67
N LYS A 340 -27.15 10.88 -14.03
CA LYS A 340 -27.27 10.17 -12.75
C LYS A 340 -26.78 8.72 -12.82
N GLN A 341 -27.06 7.99 -13.91
CA GLN A 341 -26.59 6.62 -14.09
C GLN A 341 -25.09 6.58 -14.38
N ALA A 342 -24.58 7.50 -15.20
CA ALA A 342 -23.15 7.58 -15.50
C ALA A 342 -22.34 7.84 -14.21
N VAL A 343 -22.78 8.75 -13.36
CA VAL A 343 -22.17 9.02 -12.03
C VAL A 343 -22.15 7.75 -11.18
N ILE A 344 -23.30 7.12 -10.97
CA ILE A 344 -23.42 5.88 -10.17
C ILE A 344 -22.49 4.79 -10.73
N THR A 345 -22.40 4.65 -12.05
CA THR A 345 -21.52 3.65 -12.69
C THR A 345 -20.06 3.91 -12.33
N LEU A 346 -19.60 5.14 -12.49
CA LEU A 346 -18.19 5.51 -12.32
C LEU A 346 -17.74 5.45 -10.86
N GLU A 347 -18.61 5.84 -9.93
CA GLU A 347 -18.39 5.67 -8.49
C GLU A 347 -18.28 4.19 -8.12
N ALA A 348 -19.20 3.36 -8.61
CA ALA A 348 -19.18 1.93 -8.37
C ALA A 348 -17.96 1.23 -8.99
N ILE A 349 -17.47 1.68 -10.17
CA ILE A 349 -16.21 1.19 -10.74
C ILE A 349 -15.05 1.47 -9.80
N THR A 350 -14.95 2.70 -9.29
CA THR A 350 -13.87 3.14 -8.40
C THR A 350 -13.87 2.32 -7.10
N GLN A 351 -15.03 2.20 -6.46
CA GLN A 351 -15.20 1.43 -5.23
C GLN A 351 -14.88 -0.06 -5.43
N ALA A 352 -15.35 -0.66 -6.53
CA ALA A 352 -15.13 -2.09 -6.78
C ALA A 352 -13.65 -2.41 -7.04
N LEU A 353 -12.89 -1.48 -7.64
CA LEU A 353 -11.46 -1.65 -7.90
C LEU A 353 -10.59 -1.55 -6.65
N GLU A 354 -10.92 -0.66 -5.71
CA GLU A 354 -10.20 -0.51 -4.44
C GLU A 354 -10.22 -1.76 -3.57
N VAL A 355 -11.23 -2.61 -3.77
CA VAL A 355 -11.48 -3.83 -2.99
C VAL A 355 -10.81 -5.07 -3.61
N GLY A 356 -10.19 -4.95 -4.79
CA GLY A 356 -9.54 -6.07 -5.49
C GLY A 356 -8.58 -6.87 -4.59
N ILE A 357 -8.75 -8.19 -4.54
CA ILE A 357 -8.04 -9.06 -3.58
C ILE A 357 -6.62 -9.40 -4.06
N SER A 358 -6.42 -9.44 -5.39
CA SER A 358 -5.13 -9.73 -6.01
C SER A 358 -4.73 -8.70 -7.08
N ILE A 359 -3.42 -8.46 -7.22
CA ILE A 359 -2.86 -7.55 -8.24
C ILE A 359 -3.25 -8.01 -9.66
N SER A 360 -3.34 -9.32 -9.90
CA SER A 360 -3.73 -9.86 -11.20
C SER A 360 -5.19 -9.61 -11.55
N GLU A 361 -6.10 -9.73 -10.59
CA GLU A 361 -7.52 -9.45 -10.81
C GLU A 361 -7.77 -7.95 -10.96
N PHE A 362 -7.09 -7.14 -10.14
CA PHE A 362 -7.10 -5.68 -10.28
C PHE A 362 -6.72 -5.26 -11.70
N GLU A 363 -5.59 -5.74 -12.23
CA GLU A 363 -5.16 -5.39 -13.58
C GLU A 363 -6.12 -5.88 -14.67
N ALA A 364 -6.64 -7.10 -14.57
CA ALA A 364 -7.60 -7.63 -15.53
C ALA A 364 -8.90 -6.81 -15.55
N SER A 365 -9.43 -6.47 -14.37
CA SER A 365 -10.63 -5.65 -14.21
C SER A 365 -10.40 -4.23 -14.69
N ARG A 366 -9.25 -3.63 -14.34
CA ARG A 366 -8.84 -2.28 -14.77
C ARG A 366 -8.80 -2.17 -16.29
N VAL A 367 -8.16 -3.13 -16.98
CA VAL A 367 -8.12 -3.17 -18.45
C VAL A 367 -9.53 -3.26 -19.03
N GLY A 368 -10.41 -4.09 -18.45
CA GLY A 368 -11.81 -4.20 -18.87
C GLY A 368 -12.57 -2.87 -18.76
N PHE A 369 -12.49 -2.19 -17.61
CA PHE A 369 -13.12 -0.88 -17.42
C PHE A 369 -12.50 0.21 -18.30
N CYS A 370 -11.18 0.20 -18.49
CA CYS A 370 -10.49 1.13 -19.38
C CYS A 370 -11.00 1.01 -20.82
N ASN A 371 -11.19 -0.21 -21.33
CA ASN A 371 -11.73 -0.44 -22.67
C ASN A 371 -13.18 0.05 -22.82
N MET A 372 -14.00 -0.05 -21.77
CA MET A 372 -15.38 0.44 -21.77
C MET A 372 -15.48 1.98 -21.66
N LEU A 373 -14.62 2.58 -20.84
CA LEU A 373 -14.63 4.02 -20.53
C LEU A 373 -13.86 4.83 -21.58
N GLY A 374 -12.64 4.39 -21.94
CA GLY A 374 -11.66 5.11 -22.76
C GLY A 374 -12.24 5.78 -24.00
N PRO A 375 -12.94 5.04 -24.88
CA PRO A 375 -13.54 5.59 -26.10
C PRO A 375 -14.62 6.67 -25.86
N LYS A 376 -15.16 6.77 -24.64
CA LYS A 376 -16.28 7.66 -24.28
C LYS A 376 -15.86 8.88 -23.46
N ILE A 377 -14.64 8.90 -22.92
CA ILE A 377 -14.17 9.95 -22.00
C ILE A 377 -14.36 11.34 -22.57
N ALA A 378 -13.91 11.58 -23.81
CA ALA A 378 -13.99 12.89 -24.43
C ALA A 378 -15.44 13.42 -24.48
N ARG A 379 -16.39 12.55 -24.80
CA ARG A 379 -17.81 12.88 -24.84
C ARG A 379 -18.38 13.13 -23.45
N ILE A 380 -18.04 12.29 -22.48
CA ILE A 380 -18.48 12.43 -21.09
C ILE A 380 -18.00 13.76 -20.49
N ILE A 381 -16.76 14.15 -20.75
CA ILE A 381 -16.19 15.40 -20.23
C ILE A 381 -16.85 16.62 -20.89
N LEU A 382 -17.08 16.57 -22.20
CA LEU A 382 -17.68 17.70 -22.93
C LEU A 382 -19.15 17.93 -22.58
N ASP A 383 -19.95 16.86 -22.60
CA ASP A 383 -21.40 16.92 -22.46
C ASP A 383 -21.84 16.88 -20.97
N GLY A 384 -20.92 16.55 -20.06
CA GLY A 384 -21.21 16.35 -18.64
C GLY A 384 -21.35 17.63 -17.81
N SER A 385 -22.04 17.50 -16.68
CA SER A 385 -22.06 18.50 -15.60
C SER A 385 -20.73 18.52 -14.84
N GLU A 386 -20.57 19.48 -13.92
CA GLU A 386 -19.40 19.57 -13.04
C GLU A 386 -19.20 18.29 -12.20
N ASP A 387 -20.29 17.71 -11.69
CA ASP A 387 -20.28 16.48 -10.90
C ASP A 387 -19.85 15.26 -11.74
N LEU A 388 -20.44 15.09 -12.92
CA LEU A 388 -20.10 13.97 -13.81
C LEU A 388 -18.64 14.06 -14.28
N VAL A 389 -18.15 15.26 -14.56
CA VAL A 389 -16.76 15.50 -14.95
C VAL A 389 -15.81 15.16 -13.79
N SER A 390 -16.15 15.57 -12.56
CA SER A 390 -15.37 15.27 -11.36
C SER A 390 -15.22 13.76 -11.14
N VAL A 391 -16.34 13.03 -11.11
CA VAL A 391 -16.35 11.58 -10.90
C VAL A 391 -15.61 10.85 -12.04
N SER A 392 -15.75 11.34 -13.27
CA SER A 392 -14.97 10.83 -14.41
C SER A 392 -13.48 11.04 -14.21
N ALA A 393 -13.05 12.21 -13.71
CA ALA A 393 -11.65 12.51 -13.45
C ALA A 393 -11.03 11.57 -12.41
N ILE A 394 -11.77 11.25 -11.34
CA ILE A 394 -11.37 10.26 -10.33
C ILE A 394 -11.24 8.87 -10.97
N ALA A 395 -12.27 8.41 -11.68
CA ALA A 395 -12.28 7.09 -12.30
C ALA A 395 -11.13 6.93 -13.31
N ILE A 396 -10.86 7.94 -14.14
CA ILE A 396 -9.75 7.93 -15.10
C ILE A 396 -8.41 7.86 -14.40
N THR A 397 -8.20 8.68 -13.36
CA THR A 397 -6.95 8.71 -12.59
C THR A 397 -6.63 7.35 -11.97
N ASN A 398 -7.66 6.62 -11.51
CA ASN A 398 -7.49 5.29 -10.91
C ASN A 398 -7.35 4.17 -11.95
N LEU A 399 -7.94 4.32 -13.14
CA LEU A 399 -7.94 3.30 -14.19
C LEU A 399 -6.73 3.38 -15.13
N PHE A 400 -6.27 4.59 -15.43
CA PHE A 400 -5.36 4.81 -16.56
C PHE A 400 -3.91 4.66 -16.15
N THR A 401 -3.19 3.86 -16.93
CA THR A 401 -1.73 3.83 -16.91
C THR A 401 -1.17 4.82 -17.93
N LYS A 402 0.14 5.03 -17.91
CA LYS A 402 0.85 5.83 -18.93
C LYS A 402 0.51 5.41 -20.38
N ALA A 403 0.32 4.11 -20.62
CA ALA A 403 -0.02 3.61 -21.96
C ALA A 403 -1.43 4.04 -22.36
N ASP A 404 -2.39 3.93 -21.44
CA ASP A 404 -3.80 4.28 -21.68
C ASP A 404 -3.97 5.77 -21.95
N TYR A 405 -3.27 6.63 -21.20
CA TYR A 405 -3.21 8.07 -21.51
C TYR A 405 -2.69 8.30 -22.92
N SER A 406 -1.61 7.62 -23.33
CA SER A 406 -1.05 7.78 -24.68
C SER A 406 -2.02 7.36 -25.79
N GLU A 407 -2.89 6.38 -25.53
CA GLU A 407 -3.87 5.87 -26.50
C GLU A 407 -5.06 6.81 -26.68
N TYR A 408 -5.63 7.32 -25.58
CA TYR A 408 -6.87 8.11 -25.63
C TYR A 408 -6.66 9.62 -25.68
N ILE A 409 -5.44 10.12 -25.47
CA ILE A 409 -5.18 11.58 -25.40
C ILE A 409 -5.54 12.33 -26.67
N MET A 410 -5.29 11.75 -27.85
CA MET A 410 -5.67 12.37 -29.11
C MET A 410 -7.18 12.61 -29.20
N SER A 411 -8.00 11.76 -28.58
CA SER A 411 -9.46 11.98 -28.53
C SER A 411 -9.81 13.15 -27.61
N LEU A 412 -9.05 13.40 -26.55
CA LEU A 412 -9.29 14.49 -25.61
C LEU A 412 -8.84 15.84 -26.19
N GLU A 413 -7.71 15.85 -26.88
CA GLU A 413 -7.18 17.04 -27.57
C GLU A 413 -8.13 17.50 -28.69
N ASN A 414 -8.53 16.59 -29.59
CA ASN A 414 -9.31 16.98 -30.78
C ASN A 414 -10.75 17.40 -30.48
N THR A 415 -11.23 17.19 -29.25
CA THR A 415 -12.61 17.45 -28.86
C THR A 415 -12.76 18.71 -28.02
N GLY A 416 -11.68 19.32 -27.54
CA GLY A 416 -11.74 20.48 -26.64
C GLY A 416 -12.13 20.12 -25.20
N ALA A 417 -11.96 18.85 -24.81
CA ALA A 417 -12.23 18.39 -23.45
C ALA A 417 -11.31 19.07 -22.42
N VAL A 418 -10.07 19.40 -22.82
CA VAL A 418 -9.09 20.13 -21.98
C VAL A 418 -9.58 21.53 -21.64
N ASP A 419 -10.11 22.27 -22.63
CA ASP A 419 -10.70 23.59 -22.42
C ASP A 419 -11.90 23.54 -21.47
N LYS A 420 -12.75 22.51 -21.59
CA LYS A 420 -13.89 22.29 -20.69
C LYS A 420 -13.46 22.02 -19.25
N LEU A 421 -12.41 21.22 -19.05
CA LEU A 421 -11.82 20.97 -17.72
C LEU A 421 -11.25 22.26 -17.11
N ALA A 422 -10.52 23.04 -17.90
CA ALA A 422 -9.98 24.32 -17.47
C ALA A 422 -11.10 25.34 -17.13
N PHE A 423 -12.18 25.35 -17.90
CA PHE A 423 -13.35 26.19 -17.65
C PHE A 423 -14.04 25.80 -16.32
N ILE A 424 -14.31 24.51 -16.08
CA ILE A 424 -14.92 24.06 -14.82
C ILE A 424 -14.00 24.38 -13.64
N MET A 425 -12.69 24.23 -13.80
CA MET A 425 -11.71 24.63 -12.78
C MET A 425 -11.80 26.12 -12.44
N GLU A 426 -12.15 26.99 -13.41
CA GLU A 426 -12.31 28.43 -13.20
C GLU A 426 -13.66 28.79 -12.54
N THR A 427 -14.75 28.14 -12.97
CA THR A 427 -16.12 28.46 -12.55
C THR A 427 -16.57 27.79 -11.27
N CYS A 428 -16.12 26.56 -11.00
CA CYS A 428 -16.54 25.78 -9.84
C CYS A 428 -15.91 26.34 -8.56
N GLU A 429 -16.69 26.41 -7.48
CA GLU A 429 -16.22 26.86 -6.15
C GLU A 429 -15.96 25.70 -5.18
N GLU A 430 -16.30 24.45 -5.57
CA GLU A 430 -16.12 23.28 -4.72
C GLU A 430 -14.69 22.71 -4.80
N PRO A 431 -13.92 22.72 -3.69
CA PRO A 431 -12.51 22.29 -3.72
C PRO A 431 -12.30 20.84 -4.16
N LEU A 432 -13.22 19.93 -3.81
CA LEU A 432 -13.13 18.51 -4.13
C LEU A 432 -13.23 18.23 -5.64
N ILE A 433 -14.11 18.97 -6.33
CA ILE A 433 -14.24 18.91 -7.80
C ILE A 433 -12.98 19.49 -8.44
N GLN A 434 -12.50 20.63 -7.93
CA GLN A 434 -11.30 21.29 -8.42
C GLN A 434 -10.07 20.38 -8.32
N THR A 435 -9.83 19.70 -7.19
CA THR A 435 -8.66 18.81 -7.02
C THR A 435 -8.73 17.57 -7.91
N SER A 436 -9.92 17.02 -8.11
CA SER A 436 -10.12 15.86 -9.00
C SER A 436 -9.77 16.22 -10.45
N ILE A 437 -10.24 17.38 -10.92
CA ILE A 437 -9.92 17.92 -12.24
C ILE A 437 -8.43 18.26 -12.36
N LEU A 438 -7.83 18.88 -11.35
CA LEU A 438 -6.39 19.20 -11.32
C LEU A 438 -5.51 17.96 -11.41
N THR A 439 -5.91 16.87 -10.75
CA THR A 439 -5.17 15.61 -10.79
C THR A 439 -5.23 15.00 -12.19
N LEU A 440 -6.39 15.03 -12.86
CA LEU A 440 -6.52 14.59 -14.25
C LEU A 440 -5.69 15.46 -15.20
N LEU A 441 -5.75 16.79 -15.08
CA LEU A 441 -4.94 17.71 -15.89
C LEU A 441 -3.43 17.49 -15.68
N ALA A 442 -3.00 17.19 -14.45
CA ALA A 442 -1.62 16.86 -14.13
C ALA A 442 -1.16 15.59 -14.87
N ASN A 443 -1.96 14.53 -14.81
CA ASN A 443 -1.66 13.27 -15.49
C ASN A 443 -1.65 13.42 -17.01
N LEU A 444 -2.60 14.19 -17.56
CA LEU A 444 -2.63 14.51 -18.99
C LEU A 444 -1.40 15.30 -19.44
N ALA A 445 -0.91 16.24 -18.62
CA ALA A 445 0.34 16.93 -18.92
C ALA A 445 1.56 16.01 -18.82
N GLU A 446 1.63 15.18 -17.77
CA GLU A 446 2.80 14.31 -17.54
C GLU A 446 2.94 13.17 -18.55
N PHE A 447 1.83 12.55 -18.93
CA PHE A 447 1.81 11.38 -19.81
C PHE A 447 1.40 11.71 -21.24
N GLY A 448 1.02 12.96 -21.51
CA GLY A 448 0.52 13.40 -22.80
C GLY A 448 1.54 13.90 -23.80
N THR A 449 1.04 14.56 -24.84
CA THR A 449 1.91 15.19 -25.85
C THR A 449 2.38 16.56 -25.35
N GLN A 450 3.44 17.07 -25.97
CA GLN A 450 3.88 18.45 -25.70
C GLN A 450 2.80 19.47 -26.06
N SER A 451 1.93 19.15 -27.02
CA SER A 451 0.80 20.00 -27.42
C SER A 451 -0.24 20.09 -26.30
N THR A 452 -0.64 18.95 -25.73
CA THR A 452 -1.56 18.92 -24.57
C THR A 452 -0.98 19.71 -23.40
N THR A 453 0.31 19.52 -23.13
CA THR A 453 0.98 20.21 -22.02
C THR A 453 0.94 21.72 -22.21
N ASP A 454 1.22 22.20 -23.44
CA ASP A 454 1.18 23.63 -23.76
C ASP A 454 -0.25 24.19 -23.67
N GLU A 455 -1.26 23.43 -24.11
CA GLU A 455 -2.68 23.80 -24.05
C GLU A 455 -3.19 23.87 -22.60
N ILE A 456 -2.91 22.84 -21.79
CA ILE A 456 -3.22 22.80 -20.35
C ILE A 456 -2.55 23.99 -19.67
N LEU A 457 -1.25 24.19 -19.92
CA LEU A 457 -0.53 25.31 -19.35
C LEU A 457 -1.14 26.63 -19.77
N GLN A 458 -1.68 26.82 -20.97
CA GLN A 458 -2.33 28.07 -21.37
C GLN A 458 -3.70 28.25 -20.71
N GLY A 459 -4.51 27.19 -20.61
CA GLY A 459 -5.87 27.24 -20.07
C GLY A 459 -5.97 27.26 -18.54
N LEU A 460 -4.94 26.81 -17.81
CA LEU A 460 -5.07 26.61 -16.36
C LEU A 460 -5.22 27.94 -15.57
N PRO A 461 -6.28 28.07 -14.75
CA PRO A 461 -6.56 29.27 -13.95
C PRO A 461 -5.69 29.31 -12.69
N MET A 462 -4.55 30.01 -12.77
CA MET A 462 -3.59 30.14 -11.65
C MET A 462 -4.19 30.83 -10.42
N THR A 463 -5.24 31.64 -10.59
CA THR A 463 -6.01 32.27 -9.50
C THR A 463 -6.73 31.25 -8.62
N ARG A 464 -7.27 30.16 -9.18
CA ARG A 464 -7.99 29.14 -8.40
C ARG A 464 -7.03 28.19 -7.69
N LEU A 465 -5.89 27.88 -8.33
CA LEU A 465 -4.79 27.18 -7.66
C LEU A 465 -4.31 27.92 -6.42
N ALA A 466 -4.22 29.26 -6.52
CA ALA A 466 -3.85 30.13 -5.42
C ALA A 466 -4.83 30.06 -4.24
N ASP A 467 -6.14 29.99 -4.52
CA ASP A 467 -7.18 29.86 -3.49
C ASP A 467 -7.07 28.52 -2.75
N LEU A 468 -6.79 27.43 -3.48
CA LEU A 468 -6.57 26.09 -2.92
C LEU A 468 -5.27 25.97 -2.12
N LEU A 469 -4.28 26.84 -2.36
CA LEU A 469 -3.04 26.95 -1.57
C LEU A 469 -3.18 27.93 -0.40
N SER A 470 -4.38 28.43 -0.12
CA SER A 470 -4.61 29.28 1.04
C SER A 470 -4.43 28.49 2.35
N PRO A 471 -4.06 29.16 3.47
CA PRO A 471 -3.90 28.50 4.77
C PRO A 471 -5.17 27.84 5.33
N VAL A 472 -6.34 28.10 4.73
CA VAL A 472 -7.64 27.55 5.16
C VAL A 472 -7.96 26.24 4.41
N ALA A 473 -7.20 25.91 3.37
CA ALA A 473 -7.40 24.79 2.46
C ALA A 473 -6.30 23.72 2.57
N GLU A 474 -5.74 23.51 3.77
CA GLU A 474 -4.60 22.61 4.03
C GLU A 474 -4.83 21.17 3.54
N GLU A 475 -6.08 20.67 3.61
CA GLU A 475 -6.47 19.33 3.13
C GLU A 475 -6.16 19.08 1.64
N TRP A 476 -6.10 20.14 0.83
CA TRP A 476 -5.93 20.05 -0.62
C TRP A 476 -4.50 20.31 -1.08
N HIS A 477 -3.62 20.74 -0.17
CA HIS A 477 -2.25 21.16 -0.50
C HIS A 477 -1.45 20.05 -1.17
N ASP A 478 -1.55 18.82 -0.67
CA ASP A 478 -0.82 17.67 -1.22
C ASP A 478 -1.21 17.35 -2.66
N SER A 479 -2.52 17.40 -2.97
CA SER A 479 -3.02 17.20 -4.34
C SER A 479 -2.52 18.32 -5.26
N VAL A 480 -2.65 19.58 -4.84
CA VAL A 480 -2.20 20.73 -5.62
C VAL A 480 -0.69 20.71 -5.84
N PHE A 481 0.10 20.33 -4.84
CA PHE A 481 1.55 20.19 -4.97
C PHE A 481 1.94 19.09 -5.94
N THR A 482 1.27 17.95 -5.88
CA THR A 482 1.47 16.84 -6.82
C THR A 482 1.20 17.31 -8.25
N THR A 483 0.09 18.03 -8.47
CA THR A 483 -0.24 18.63 -9.77
C THR A 483 0.82 19.60 -10.27
N LEU A 484 1.25 20.56 -9.44
CA LEU A 484 2.29 21.54 -9.81
C LEU A 484 3.61 20.85 -10.15
N MET A 485 3.96 19.79 -9.44
CA MET A 485 5.15 18.98 -9.70
C MET A 485 5.07 18.28 -11.07
N SER A 486 3.95 17.63 -11.39
CA SER A 486 3.73 16.98 -12.68
C SER A 486 3.73 17.98 -13.84
N LEU A 487 3.08 19.14 -13.68
CA LEU A 487 3.08 20.22 -14.67
C LEU A 487 4.49 20.79 -14.90
N THR A 488 5.28 20.96 -13.84
CA THR A 488 6.66 21.44 -13.95
C THR A 488 7.55 20.42 -14.65
N LYS A 489 7.36 19.12 -14.36
CA LYS A 489 8.08 18.01 -15.00
C LYS A 489 7.76 17.92 -16.49
N ALA A 490 6.49 18.08 -16.87
CA ALA A 490 6.02 18.01 -18.25
C ALA A 490 6.36 19.29 -19.05
N GLY A 491 5.98 20.45 -18.52
CA GLY A 491 6.01 21.74 -19.20
C GLY A 491 7.33 22.47 -19.19
N LYS A 492 8.29 21.98 -18.39
CA LYS A 492 9.64 22.52 -18.28
C LYS A 492 9.64 24.04 -18.06
N SER A 493 10.40 24.82 -18.83
CA SER A 493 10.58 26.26 -18.61
C SER A 493 9.29 27.08 -18.83
N LYS A 494 8.40 26.64 -19.74
CA LYS A 494 7.11 27.30 -19.99
C LYS A 494 6.18 27.26 -18.78
N ALA A 495 6.12 26.12 -18.08
CA ALA A 495 5.30 25.98 -16.88
C ALA A 495 5.75 26.96 -15.79
N VAL A 496 7.07 27.02 -15.60
CA VAL A 496 7.72 27.89 -14.62
C VAL A 496 7.52 29.37 -14.99
N GLU A 497 7.74 29.76 -16.25
CA GLU A 497 7.48 31.12 -16.72
C GLU A 497 6.03 31.57 -16.49
N LYS A 498 5.05 30.67 -16.68
CA LYS A 498 3.64 30.99 -16.41
C LYS A 498 3.38 31.14 -14.90
N MET A 499 3.98 30.31 -14.05
CA MET A 499 3.86 30.42 -12.60
C MET A 499 4.49 31.73 -12.07
N TYR A 500 5.65 32.15 -12.62
CA TYR A 500 6.31 33.41 -12.26
C TYR A 500 5.63 34.65 -12.86
N SER A 501 5.11 34.59 -14.08
CA SER A 501 4.42 35.75 -14.69
C SER A 501 3.17 36.16 -13.91
N PHE A 502 2.52 35.20 -13.24
CA PHE A 502 1.44 35.45 -12.29
C PHE A 502 1.90 36.20 -11.03
N GLU A 503 3.12 35.96 -10.55
CA GLU A 503 3.70 36.69 -9.41
C GLU A 503 4.07 38.15 -9.77
N ILE A 504 4.27 38.43 -11.07
CA ILE A 504 4.73 39.72 -11.60
C ILE A 504 3.56 40.68 -11.94
N ASP A 505 2.34 40.19 -12.19
CA ASP A 505 1.21 41.05 -12.55
C ASP A 505 0.55 41.73 -11.32
N LYS A 506 1.30 42.67 -10.71
CA LYS A 506 0.90 43.53 -9.58
C LYS A 506 -0.09 44.65 -9.96
N SER A 507 -0.97 44.44 -10.95
CA SER A 507 -1.78 45.52 -11.52
C SER A 507 -3.30 45.43 -11.34
N ARG A 508 -3.82 44.80 -10.27
CA ARG A 508 -5.21 45.06 -9.81
C ARG A 508 -5.36 45.08 -8.28
N PRO A 509 -5.93 46.14 -7.69
CA PRO A 509 -6.30 46.17 -6.28
C PRO A 509 -7.81 45.89 -6.13
N ALA A 510 -8.18 44.77 -5.51
CA ALA A 510 -9.38 44.61 -4.67
C ALA A 510 -9.47 43.15 -4.21
N ASN A 511 -9.44 42.95 -2.89
CA ASN A 511 -9.84 41.75 -2.13
C ASN A 511 -9.56 40.39 -2.77
N GLY A 512 -8.45 39.77 -2.35
CA GLY A 512 -8.12 38.39 -2.67
C GLY A 512 -6.95 38.25 -3.65
N SER A 513 -5.79 38.83 -3.34
CA SER A 513 -4.56 38.57 -4.09
C SER A 513 -3.49 37.98 -3.18
N LEU A 514 -2.88 36.89 -3.65
CA LEU A 514 -1.68 36.31 -3.07
C LEU A 514 -0.60 37.38 -2.95
N ARG A 515 -0.10 37.57 -1.72
CA ARG A 515 1.04 38.46 -1.45
C ARG A 515 2.34 37.82 -1.96
N PRO A 516 3.38 38.60 -2.27
CA PRO A 516 4.74 38.09 -2.43
C PRO A 516 5.11 37.35 -1.14
N GLY A 517 5.05 36.02 -1.16
CA GLY A 517 5.04 35.21 0.07
C GLY A 517 4.28 33.90 -0.02
N THR A 518 3.45 33.65 -1.03
CA THR A 518 2.80 32.32 -1.19
C THR A 518 3.80 31.21 -1.53
N LEU A 519 4.92 31.55 -2.18
CA LEU A 519 6.07 30.64 -2.33
C LEU A 519 6.78 30.33 -0.99
N ASN A 520 6.54 31.12 0.06
CA ASN A 520 7.02 30.83 1.42
C ASN A 520 6.09 29.86 2.17
N LEU A 521 4.88 29.59 1.66
CA LEU A 521 3.96 28.58 2.19
C LEU A 521 4.22 27.19 1.60
N LEU A 522 5.05 27.11 0.54
CA LEU A 522 5.47 25.84 -0.03
C LEU A 522 6.45 25.13 0.92
N PRO A 523 6.33 23.81 1.11
CA PRO A 523 7.41 23.00 1.67
C PRO A 523 8.73 23.31 0.95
N TRP A 524 9.82 23.52 1.70
CA TRP A 524 11.07 24.04 1.13
C TRP A 524 11.62 23.18 -0.02
N GLN A 525 11.28 21.88 -0.08
CA GLN A 525 11.65 20.98 -1.18
C GLN A 525 11.00 21.38 -2.52
N ALA A 526 9.75 21.84 -2.52
CA ALA A 526 9.03 22.31 -3.72
C ALA A 526 9.62 23.63 -4.24
N ARG A 527 9.96 24.53 -3.31
CA ARG A 527 10.67 25.78 -3.60
C ARG A 527 12.05 25.54 -4.22
N LEU A 528 12.83 24.63 -3.65
CA LEU A 528 14.16 24.27 -4.14
C LEU A 528 14.15 23.66 -5.55
N ARG A 529 13.06 22.96 -5.92
CA ARG A 529 12.90 22.36 -7.26
C ARG A 529 12.41 23.36 -8.31
N LEU A 530 11.48 24.24 -7.95
CA LEU A 530 11.09 25.37 -8.79
C LEU A 530 12.30 26.26 -9.08
N GLU A 531 13.11 26.58 -8.06
CA GLU A 531 14.35 27.35 -8.22
C GLU A 531 15.41 26.60 -9.05
N LYS A 532 15.63 25.30 -8.81
CA LYS A 532 16.53 24.48 -9.66
C LYS A 532 16.07 24.39 -11.12
N PHE A 533 14.76 24.40 -11.37
CA PHE A 533 14.23 24.35 -12.74
C PHE A 533 14.44 25.69 -13.46
N VAL A 534 14.16 26.82 -12.80
CA VAL A 534 14.48 28.19 -13.28
C VAL A 534 15.97 28.34 -13.64
N LEU A 535 16.85 27.73 -12.86
CA LEU A 535 18.31 27.79 -13.06
C LEU A 535 18.82 27.02 -14.28
N SER A 536 18.01 26.14 -14.88
CA SER A 536 18.38 25.40 -16.10
C SER A 536 18.34 26.27 -17.36
N ASP A 537 17.58 27.36 -17.36
CA ASP A 537 17.27 28.17 -18.56
C ASP A 537 17.60 29.67 -18.41
N LEU A 538 18.31 30.07 -17.36
CA LEU A 538 18.69 31.46 -17.08
C LEU A 538 19.80 31.97 -18.03
N LYS A 539 19.44 32.24 -19.29
CA LYS A 539 20.14 33.19 -20.16
C LYS A 539 19.33 34.43 -20.53
N SER A 540 18.08 34.55 -20.11
CA SER A 540 17.29 35.74 -20.45
C SER A 540 16.12 36.01 -19.51
N LEU A 541 16.34 36.76 -18.42
CA LEU A 541 15.39 37.78 -17.96
C LEU A 541 16.09 38.75 -16.96
N PRO A 542 15.63 40.02 -16.88
CA PRO A 542 16.34 41.12 -16.24
C PRO A 542 16.08 41.19 -14.74
N SER A 543 17.15 41.28 -13.95
CA SER A 543 17.08 41.48 -12.50
C SER A 543 16.52 42.88 -12.17
N PRO A 544 15.75 43.04 -11.07
CA PRO A 544 15.45 44.36 -10.52
C PRO A 544 16.74 45.08 -10.09
N LYS A 545 16.68 46.42 -10.06
CA LYS A 545 17.82 47.35 -9.99
C LYS A 545 18.94 46.88 -9.03
N PRO A 546 20.22 46.98 -9.41
CA PRO A 546 21.33 46.51 -8.58
C PRO A 546 21.47 47.41 -7.34
N GLN A 547 20.99 46.95 -6.19
CA GLN A 547 21.54 47.38 -4.91
C GLN A 547 23.00 46.91 -4.86
N SER A 548 23.92 47.77 -4.41
CA SER A 548 25.31 47.36 -4.33
C SER A 548 25.46 46.32 -3.21
N PHE A 549 26.38 45.37 -3.36
CA PHE A 549 26.69 44.40 -2.31
C PHE A 549 26.98 45.06 -0.96
N GLN A 550 27.51 46.29 -0.95
CA GLN A 550 27.75 47.05 0.27
C GLN A 550 26.46 47.52 0.94
N ASP A 551 25.45 47.94 0.15
CA ASP A 551 24.15 48.37 0.69
C ASP A 551 23.43 47.20 1.37
N LEU A 552 23.49 46.00 0.77
CA LEU A 552 22.93 44.77 1.36
C LEU A 552 23.63 44.39 2.66
N ILE A 553 24.96 44.55 2.72
CA ILE A 553 25.72 44.32 3.95
C ILE A 553 25.32 45.31 5.03
N ASP A 554 25.13 46.59 4.70
CA ASP A 554 24.71 47.61 5.66
C ASP A 554 23.27 47.35 6.16
N GLU A 555 22.38 46.86 5.29
CA GLU A 555 21.02 46.41 5.67
C GLU A 555 21.02 45.20 6.61
N LEU A 556 21.98 44.27 6.50
CA LEU A 556 22.14 43.16 7.45
C LEU A 556 22.50 43.61 8.88
N PHE A 557 23.04 44.82 9.05
CA PHE A 557 23.29 45.41 10.37
C PHE A 557 22.09 46.19 10.94
N HIS A 558 20.97 46.24 10.21
CA HIS A 558 19.76 46.89 10.66
C HIS A 558 19.12 46.15 11.86
N LYS A 559 18.32 46.89 12.66
CA LYS A 559 17.62 46.33 13.83
C LYS A 559 16.28 45.66 13.49
N ASP A 560 15.76 45.91 12.30
CA ASP A 560 14.48 45.39 11.81
C ASP A 560 14.69 44.03 11.13
N ALA A 561 14.09 42.98 11.69
CA ALA A 561 14.18 41.62 11.16
C ALA A 561 13.65 41.50 9.73
N LYS A 562 12.64 42.29 9.33
CA LYS A 562 12.09 42.24 7.96
C LYS A 562 13.05 42.79 6.92
N LEU A 563 13.76 43.87 7.26
CA LEU A 563 14.80 44.44 6.39
C LEU A 563 16.01 43.50 6.29
N VAL A 564 16.39 42.88 7.41
CA VAL A 564 17.46 41.86 7.43
C VAL A 564 17.08 40.66 6.54
N LEU A 565 15.84 40.16 6.63
CA LEU A 565 15.37 39.06 5.79
C LEU A 565 15.29 39.42 4.31
N GLY A 566 14.84 40.64 3.98
CA GLY A 566 14.86 41.15 2.61
C GLY A 566 16.28 41.15 2.03
N ALA A 567 17.24 41.73 2.77
CA ALA A 567 18.64 41.74 2.37
C ALA A 567 19.24 40.34 2.23
N MET A 568 18.85 39.39 3.09
CA MET A 568 19.28 37.99 2.98
C MET A 568 18.81 37.33 1.67
N GLN A 569 17.56 37.59 1.27
CA GLN A 569 17.02 37.08 0.00
C GLN A 569 17.73 37.71 -1.20
N ASP A 570 17.96 39.03 -1.15
CA ASP A 570 18.65 39.76 -2.23
C ASP A 570 20.14 39.39 -2.36
N LEU A 571 20.73 38.78 -1.31
CA LEU A 571 22.10 38.24 -1.35
C LEU A 571 22.20 36.88 -2.05
N ILE A 572 21.12 36.11 -2.18
CA ILE A 572 21.14 34.76 -2.78
C ILE A 572 21.70 34.79 -4.22
N PRO A 573 21.24 35.66 -5.14
CA PRO A 573 21.77 35.71 -6.51
C PRO A 573 23.25 36.09 -6.59
N ILE A 574 23.78 36.81 -5.59
CA ILE A 574 25.20 37.18 -5.51
C ILE A 574 26.02 35.99 -5.02
N ILE A 575 25.51 35.26 -4.02
CA ILE A 575 26.13 34.05 -3.46
C ILE A 575 26.16 32.93 -4.50
N GLU A 576 25.19 32.85 -5.39
CA GLU A 576 25.16 31.86 -6.47
C GLU A 576 26.18 32.13 -7.58
N LYS A 577 26.67 33.38 -7.71
CA LYS A 577 27.77 33.76 -8.62
C LYS A 577 29.16 33.66 -8.00
N VAL A 578 29.30 33.04 -6.82
CA VAL A 578 30.58 32.88 -6.09
C VAL A 578 31.62 32.06 -6.84
N GLU A 579 31.22 31.37 -7.91
CA GLU A 579 32.15 30.73 -8.85
C GLU A 579 33.14 31.74 -9.48
N GLU A 580 32.77 33.02 -9.56
CA GLU A 580 33.67 34.09 -9.98
C GLU A 580 34.68 34.45 -8.87
N LEU A 581 35.97 34.25 -9.14
CA LEU A 581 37.09 34.60 -8.26
C LEU A 581 36.96 35.97 -7.58
N LYS A 582 36.48 36.99 -8.32
CA LYS A 582 36.29 38.35 -7.82
C LYS A 582 35.16 38.46 -6.79
N ILE A 583 34.03 37.78 -7.02
CA ILE A 583 32.87 37.76 -6.11
C ILE A 583 33.23 36.97 -4.86
N ARG A 584 33.93 35.85 -5.00
CA ARG A 584 34.44 35.08 -3.87
C ARG A 584 35.37 35.90 -2.98
N ASP A 585 36.35 36.59 -3.56
CA ASP A 585 37.25 37.46 -2.80
C ASP A 585 36.50 38.62 -2.14
N MET A 586 35.49 39.18 -2.81
CA MET A 586 34.61 40.21 -2.24
C MET A 586 33.87 39.69 -1.00
N ILE A 587 33.22 38.53 -1.08
CA ILE A 587 32.50 37.92 0.05
C ILE A 587 33.47 37.53 1.18
N LEU A 588 34.61 36.91 0.85
CA LEU A 588 35.62 36.51 1.84
C LEU A 588 36.32 37.69 2.50
N ARG A 589 36.31 38.89 1.92
CA ARG A 589 36.82 40.11 2.59
C ARG A 589 35.72 40.89 3.32
N SER A 590 34.45 40.63 2.99
CA SER A 590 33.30 41.25 3.62
C SER A 590 33.07 40.76 5.07
N PRO A 591 32.29 41.52 5.86
CA PRO A 591 31.84 41.10 7.18
C PRO A 591 30.66 40.11 7.13
N LEU A 592 30.19 39.66 5.96
CA LEU A 592 28.99 38.82 5.79
C LEU A 592 29.01 37.59 6.70
N VAL A 593 30.07 36.77 6.60
CA VAL A 593 30.19 35.52 7.37
C VAL A 593 30.18 35.78 8.88
N LYS A 594 30.87 36.84 9.32
CA LYS A 594 30.88 37.26 10.72
C LYS A 594 29.48 37.66 11.17
N ARG A 595 28.76 38.43 10.35
CA ARG A 595 27.41 38.89 10.64
C ARG A 595 26.41 37.72 10.70
N LEU A 596 26.48 36.78 9.77
CA LEU A 596 25.64 35.57 9.79
C LEU A 596 25.90 34.74 11.06
N SER A 597 27.16 34.62 11.51
CA SER A 597 27.48 33.99 12.80
C SER A 597 26.88 34.74 14.00
N GLU A 598 26.93 36.08 14.00
CA GLU A 598 26.31 36.91 15.06
C GLU A 598 24.78 36.75 15.11
N LEU A 599 24.13 36.63 13.95
CA LEU A 599 22.69 36.43 13.82
C LEU A 599 22.26 35.03 14.28
N LEU A 600 23.09 34.00 14.06
CA LEU A 600 22.90 32.68 14.67
C LEU A 600 22.98 32.75 16.21
N LYS A 601 23.92 33.54 16.76
CA LYS A 601 24.21 33.64 18.20
C LYS A 601 23.17 34.43 19.00
N HIS A 602 22.56 35.50 18.46
CA HIS A 602 21.70 36.39 19.24
C HIS A 602 20.44 35.70 19.80
N GLY A 603 20.25 35.81 21.12
CA GLY A 603 19.29 35.05 21.90
C GLY A 603 18.01 35.81 22.22
N GLN A 604 17.15 36.04 21.22
CA GLN A 604 15.73 36.28 21.48
C GLN A 604 14.88 35.27 20.68
N THR A 605 13.81 34.80 21.31
CA THR A 605 12.82 33.86 20.77
C THR A 605 12.06 34.40 19.55
N ASP A 606 12.15 35.71 19.28
CA ASP A 606 11.36 36.42 18.27
C ASP A 606 12.06 36.57 16.90
N GLN A 607 13.20 35.90 16.67
CA GLN A 607 13.94 35.95 15.39
C GLN A 607 14.26 34.55 14.84
N LYS A 608 13.26 33.66 14.80
CA LYS A 608 13.43 32.30 14.25
C LYS A 608 13.76 32.33 12.75
N GLU A 609 13.03 33.13 11.99
CA GLU A 609 13.19 33.30 10.54
C GLU A 609 14.59 33.78 10.15
N VAL A 610 15.14 34.74 10.90
CA VAL A 610 16.50 35.26 10.66
C VAL A 610 17.56 34.18 10.90
N LYS A 611 17.33 33.27 11.85
CA LYS A 611 18.27 32.17 12.17
C LYS A 611 18.22 31.05 11.14
N SER A 612 17.02 30.63 10.72
CA SER A 612 16.88 29.64 9.66
C SER A 612 17.48 30.17 8.35
N GLU A 613 17.20 31.43 8.00
CA GLU A 613 17.75 32.06 6.80
C GLU A 613 19.27 32.24 6.88
N SER A 614 19.81 32.59 8.06
CA SER A 614 21.26 32.64 8.26
C SER A 614 21.92 31.27 8.05
N ALA A 615 21.32 30.20 8.57
CA ALA A 615 21.81 28.83 8.38
C ALA A 615 21.76 28.42 6.89
N PHE A 616 20.71 28.82 6.17
CA PHE A 616 20.55 28.58 4.74
C PHE A 616 21.61 29.30 3.89
N LEU A 617 21.87 30.58 4.14
CA LEU A 617 22.92 31.31 3.41
C LEU A 617 24.32 30.73 3.66
N LEU A 618 24.59 30.29 4.90
CA LEU A 618 25.85 29.62 5.24
C LEU A 618 25.99 28.27 4.54
N MET A 619 24.90 27.51 4.43
CA MET A 619 24.84 26.27 3.65
C MET A 619 25.16 26.55 2.17
N LYS A 620 24.49 27.53 1.53
CA LYS A 620 24.73 27.89 0.13
C LYS A 620 26.19 28.30 -0.11
N LEU A 621 26.77 29.10 0.79
CA LEU A 621 28.17 29.51 0.75
C LEU A 621 29.16 28.33 0.92
N ALA A 622 28.80 27.27 1.63
CA ALA A 622 29.61 26.05 1.71
C ALA A 622 29.53 25.23 0.40
N CYS A 623 28.34 25.13 -0.19
CA CYS A 623 28.10 24.32 -1.38
C CYS A 623 28.70 24.92 -2.67
N SER A 624 28.86 26.24 -2.78
CA SER A 624 29.40 26.93 -3.97
C SER A 624 30.93 26.82 -4.16
N ARG A 625 31.48 25.61 -3.93
CA ARG A 625 32.89 25.20 -4.04
C ARG A 625 33.92 26.23 -3.58
N GLY A 626 34.08 26.25 -2.25
CA GLY A 626 35.34 25.73 -1.78
C GLY A 626 35.67 26.03 -0.33
N GLU A 627 36.52 25.14 0.17
CA GLU A 627 37.37 25.22 1.36
C GLU A 627 37.68 26.63 1.93
N PRO A 628 37.92 27.71 1.15
CA PRO A 628 38.09 29.05 1.71
C PRO A 628 36.92 29.58 2.55
N CYS A 629 35.68 29.34 2.14
CA CYS A 629 34.49 29.76 2.91
C CYS A 629 34.41 28.99 4.23
N ILE A 630 34.64 27.67 4.16
CA ILE A 630 34.66 26.80 5.35
C ILE A 630 35.76 27.19 6.32
N LYS A 631 36.97 27.52 5.85
CA LYS A 631 38.04 28.06 6.71
C LYS A 631 37.58 29.29 7.47
N LYS A 632 36.88 30.20 6.80
CA LYS A 632 36.30 31.39 7.44
C LYS A 632 35.16 31.03 8.41
N PHE A 633 34.39 29.97 8.15
CA PHE A 633 33.35 29.50 9.08
C PHE A 633 33.94 28.99 10.39
N LEU A 634 35.10 28.33 10.32
CA LEU A 634 35.83 27.86 11.50
C LEU A 634 36.37 29.01 12.35
N GLU A 635 36.73 30.15 11.76
CA GLU A 635 37.15 31.35 12.51
C GLU A 635 36.02 31.96 13.38
N PHE A 636 34.75 31.68 13.07
CA PHE A 636 33.59 32.28 13.73
C PHE A 636 32.71 31.28 14.49
N ASP A 637 33.20 30.07 14.77
CA ASP A 637 32.52 29.01 15.52
C ASP A 637 31.15 28.60 14.93
N ILE A 638 30.98 28.70 13.61
CA ILE A 638 29.66 28.46 12.98
C ILE A 638 29.20 27.01 13.19
N VAL A 639 30.11 26.05 13.07
CA VAL A 639 29.82 24.62 13.29
C VAL A 639 29.32 24.37 14.71
N PHE A 640 29.93 25.03 15.70
CA PHE A 640 29.50 24.94 17.10
C PHE A 640 28.08 25.50 17.30
N GLU A 641 27.78 26.66 16.71
CA GLU A 641 26.44 27.27 16.83
C GLU A 641 25.37 26.46 16.11
N LEU A 642 25.66 25.84 14.97
CA LEU A 642 24.72 24.93 14.29
C LEU A 642 24.43 23.70 15.16
N VAL A 643 25.45 23.06 15.75
CA VAL A 643 25.25 21.93 16.67
C VAL A 643 24.42 22.33 17.90
N LYS A 644 24.63 23.55 18.41
CA LYS A 644 23.82 24.10 19.51
C LYS A 644 22.38 24.39 19.07
N MET A 645 22.18 24.87 17.85
CA MET A 645 20.86 25.14 17.26
C MET A 645 20.07 23.83 17.03
N MET A 646 20.72 22.74 16.65
CA MET A 646 20.13 21.39 16.62
C MET A 646 19.59 20.93 17.99
N GLN A 647 20.09 21.49 19.09
CA GLN A 647 19.72 21.14 20.46
C GLN A 647 18.72 22.13 21.08
N CYS A 648 18.19 23.08 20.32
CA CYS A 648 17.18 24.02 20.81
C CYS A 648 15.78 23.37 20.91
N THR A 649 14.79 24.13 21.37
CA THR A 649 13.40 23.67 21.54
C THR A 649 12.51 23.91 20.32
N VAL A 650 13.02 24.53 19.26
CA VAL A 650 12.24 24.93 18.07
C VAL A 650 12.59 24.00 16.91
N THR A 651 11.63 23.20 16.46
CA THR A 651 11.81 22.13 15.46
C THR A 651 12.36 22.65 14.12
N GLU A 652 11.80 23.73 13.58
CA GLU A 652 12.26 24.36 12.32
C GLU A 652 13.74 24.77 12.36
N LEU A 653 14.20 25.26 13.52
CA LEU A 653 15.61 25.62 13.72
C LEU A 653 16.50 24.39 13.81
N GLN A 654 16.00 23.29 14.38
CA GLN A 654 16.73 22.02 14.45
C GLN A 654 16.96 21.45 13.05
N ASP A 655 15.93 21.46 12.20
CA ASP A 655 15.99 20.98 10.82
C ASP A 655 16.88 21.86 9.94
N SER A 656 16.73 23.18 10.06
CA SER A 656 17.59 24.15 9.34
C SER A 656 19.07 23.95 9.70
N ALA A 657 19.37 23.76 10.99
CA ALA A 657 20.75 23.59 11.45
C ALA A 657 21.35 22.24 11.03
N TYR A 658 20.58 21.16 11.14
CA TYR A 658 20.99 19.84 10.66
C TYR A 658 21.26 19.86 9.16
N THR A 659 20.35 20.43 8.36
CA THR A 659 20.49 20.50 6.90
C THR A 659 21.72 21.30 6.48
N ALA A 660 21.97 22.43 7.13
CA ALA A 660 23.17 23.22 6.88
C ALA A 660 24.44 22.41 7.20
N LEU A 661 24.47 21.72 8.34
CA LEU A 661 25.63 20.93 8.76
C LEU A 661 25.86 19.70 7.86
N HIS A 662 24.79 19.00 7.46
CA HIS A 662 24.83 17.89 6.50
C HIS A 662 25.50 18.33 5.20
N ASN A 663 24.98 19.38 4.57
CA ASN A 663 25.55 19.90 3.32
C ASN A 663 27.00 20.38 3.48
N MET A 664 27.35 20.99 4.63
CA MET A 664 28.73 21.38 4.92
C MET A 664 29.67 20.15 5.00
N LEU A 665 29.24 19.04 5.61
CA LEU A 665 30.03 17.80 5.71
C LEU A 665 30.31 17.15 4.35
N PHE A 666 29.36 17.20 3.42
CA PHE A 666 29.51 16.64 2.08
C PHE A 666 30.05 17.63 1.03
N SER A 667 30.28 18.89 1.40
CA SER A 667 30.84 19.91 0.52
C SER A 667 32.36 19.82 0.35
N ASN A 668 32.90 20.54 -0.63
CA ASN A 668 34.35 20.67 -0.85
C ASN A 668 35.02 21.41 0.32
N GLY A 669 35.57 20.65 1.27
CA GLY A 669 36.17 21.16 2.52
C GLY A 669 35.51 20.59 3.78
N GLY A 670 34.55 19.68 3.64
CA GLY A 670 33.90 18.98 4.76
C GLY A 670 34.85 18.24 5.70
N VAL A 671 36.05 17.85 5.25
CA VAL A 671 37.12 17.31 6.12
C VAL A 671 37.53 18.30 7.20
N LEU A 672 37.53 19.60 6.91
CA LEU A 672 37.83 20.65 7.91
C LEU A 672 36.71 20.75 8.94
N VAL A 673 35.44 20.63 8.51
CA VAL A 673 34.27 20.60 9.39
C VAL A 673 34.31 19.37 10.30
N LEU A 674 34.64 18.19 9.75
CA LEU A 674 34.80 16.96 10.52
C LEU A 674 35.93 17.08 11.57
N ASN A 675 37.07 17.66 11.18
CA ASN A 675 38.19 17.88 12.10
C ASN A 675 37.78 18.83 13.24
N GLU A 676 37.03 19.89 12.94
CA GLU A 676 36.49 20.80 13.96
C GLU A 676 35.54 20.07 14.91
N LEU A 677 34.60 19.27 14.38
CA LEU A 677 33.67 18.47 15.18
C LEU A 677 34.41 17.54 16.16
N LEU A 678 35.53 16.96 15.73
CA LEU A 678 36.38 16.09 16.55
C LEU A 678 37.21 16.85 17.59
N GLN A 679 37.82 17.97 17.20
CA GLN A 679 38.69 18.78 18.07
C GLN A 679 37.88 19.51 19.14
N ALA A 680 36.73 20.07 18.78
CA ALA A 680 35.83 20.77 19.69
C ALA A 680 34.97 19.84 20.57
N GLY A 681 35.10 18.51 20.43
CA GLY A 681 34.30 17.54 21.19
C GLY A 681 32.81 17.57 20.87
N LEU A 682 32.42 18.06 19.70
CA LEU A 682 31.02 18.16 19.27
C LEU A 682 30.43 16.79 18.89
N VAL A 683 31.26 15.86 18.41
CA VAL A 683 30.87 14.45 18.20
C VAL A 683 30.38 13.84 19.51
N ASP A 684 31.10 14.06 20.60
CA ASP A 684 30.74 13.57 21.93
C ASP A 684 29.38 14.17 22.33
N ARG A 685 29.18 15.46 22.11
CA ARG A 685 27.91 16.15 22.41
C ARG A 685 26.74 15.56 21.61
N LEU A 686 26.90 15.34 20.31
CA LEU A 686 25.87 14.75 19.44
C LEU A 686 25.50 13.33 19.86
N ILE A 687 26.49 12.50 20.22
CA ILE A 687 26.24 11.13 20.71
C ILE A 687 25.49 11.15 22.05
N HIS A 688 25.77 12.09 22.95
CA HIS A 688 24.97 12.25 24.17
C HIS A 688 23.53 12.73 23.86
N SER A 689 23.35 13.60 22.86
CA SER A 689 22.03 14.09 22.44
C SER A 689 21.13 13.03 21.81
N THR A 690 21.67 11.89 21.36
CA THR A 690 20.86 10.73 20.94
C THR A 690 20.02 10.13 22.09
N GLU A 691 20.36 10.42 23.36
CA GLU A 691 19.57 10.03 24.53
C GLU A 691 18.74 11.21 25.11
N SER A 692 18.52 12.27 24.32
CA SER A 692 17.69 13.41 24.72
C SER A 692 16.24 13.01 24.99
N LYS A 693 15.57 13.75 25.89
CA LYS A 693 14.12 13.63 26.13
C LYS A 693 13.28 14.14 24.96
N SER A 694 13.81 15.09 24.18
CA SER A 694 13.14 15.62 22.99
C SER A 694 13.29 14.63 21.84
N LEU A 695 12.15 14.15 21.30
CA LEU A 695 12.12 13.23 20.17
C LEU A 695 12.84 13.81 18.95
N LYS A 696 12.56 15.08 18.62
CA LYS A 696 13.18 15.76 17.47
C LYS A 696 14.67 15.96 17.65
N THR A 697 15.13 16.34 18.84
CA THR A 697 16.58 16.49 19.13
C THR A 697 17.30 15.15 18.98
N ARG A 698 16.67 14.06 19.42
CA ARG A 698 17.21 12.70 19.25
C ARG A 698 17.34 12.34 17.77
N GLU A 699 16.29 12.59 16.99
CA GLU A 699 16.24 12.31 15.55
C GLU A 699 17.36 13.03 14.78
N VAL A 700 17.43 14.36 14.84
CA VAL A 700 18.45 15.13 14.10
C VAL A 700 19.87 14.81 14.57
N SER A 701 20.05 14.44 15.85
CA SER A 701 21.35 14.00 16.38
C SER A 701 21.75 12.63 15.83
N VAL A 702 20.81 11.71 15.68
CA VAL A 702 21.09 10.38 15.10
C VAL A 702 21.45 10.52 13.62
N TYR A 703 20.71 11.30 12.83
CA TYR A 703 21.04 11.51 11.43
C TYR A 703 22.43 12.14 11.25
N CYS A 704 22.74 13.19 12.00
CA CYS A 704 24.07 13.81 11.94
C CYS A 704 25.19 12.85 12.37
N VAL A 705 24.93 11.98 13.35
CA VAL A 705 25.87 10.91 13.76
C VAL A 705 26.11 9.93 12.60
N LEU A 706 25.09 9.59 11.81
CA LEU A 706 25.24 8.72 10.64
C LEU A 706 26.02 9.40 9.51
N ASP A 707 25.77 10.68 9.25
CA ASP A 707 26.55 11.48 8.29
C ASP A 707 28.03 11.53 8.64
N ILE A 708 28.34 11.78 9.93
CA ILE A 708 29.72 11.81 10.45
C ILE A 708 30.43 10.46 10.26
N VAL A 709 29.70 9.34 10.31
CA VAL A 709 30.27 8.01 10.06
C VAL A 709 30.59 7.83 8.58
N GLU A 710 29.75 8.35 7.68
CA GLU A 710 29.96 8.28 6.24
C GLU A 710 31.16 9.13 5.79
N VAL A 711 31.28 10.37 6.27
CA VAL A 711 32.43 11.23 5.91
C VAL A 711 33.65 11.03 6.81
N GLY A 712 33.49 10.26 7.89
CA GLY A 712 34.45 10.07 8.97
C GLY A 712 35.78 9.45 8.56
N ASN A 713 36.68 9.27 9.54
CA ASN A 713 37.89 8.46 9.40
C ASN A 713 37.95 7.41 10.52
N LYS A 714 38.96 6.55 10.51
CA LYS A 714 39.12 5.52 11.54
C LYS A 714 39.09 6.05 12.98
N THR A 715 39.83 7.12 13.25
CA THR A 715 39.91 7.71 14.59
C THR A 715 38.56 8.27 15.05
N CYS A 716 37.77 8.82 14.12
CA CYS A 716 36.41 9.28 14.38
C CYS A 716 35.53 8.12 14.82
N ILE A 717 35.44 7.07 14.00
CA ILE A 717 34.54 5.94 14.25
C ILE A 717 34.94 5.16 15.51
N GLU A 718 36.25 4.99 15.77
CA GLU A 718 36.74 4.37 17.01
C GLU A 718 36.36 5.19 18.25
N ARG A 719 36.40 6.53 18.17
CA ARG A 719 35.90 7.42 19.23
C ARG A 719 34.39 7.28 19.42
N MET A 720 33.62 7.13 18.35
CA MET A 720 32.17 6.90 18.46
C MET A 720 31.87 5.54 19.12
N PHE A 721 32.66 4.51 18.83
CA PHE A 721 32.54 3.20 19.49
C PHE A 721 32.92 3.22 20.98
N SER A 722 33.90 4.03 21.38
CA SER A 722 34.24 4.21 22.80
C SER A 722 33.14 4.95 23.56
N LEU A 723 32.39 5.84 22.88
CA LEU A 723 31.20 6.53 23.39
C LEU A 723 29.91 5.70 23.33
N GLN A 724 30.02 4.40 23.04
CA GLN A 724 28.91 3.44 23.04
C GLN A 724 27.77 3.80 22.04
N VAL A 725 28.12 4.36 20.88
CA VAL A 725 27.12 4.74 19.85
C VAL A 725 26.22 3.56 19.45
N VAL A 726 26.78 2.35 19.31
CA VAL A 726 26.04 1.15 18.90
C VAL A 726 24.99 0.79 19.96
N GLU A 727 25.40 0.79 21.22
CA GLU A 727 24.55 0.47 22.35
C GLU A 727 23.42 1.52 22.52
N LYS A 728 23.73 2.80 22.30
CA LYS A 728 22.74 3.89 22.30
C LYS A 728 21.72 3.74 21.17
N LEU A 729 22.15 3.45 19.94
CA LEU A 729 21.23 3.20 18.81
C LEU A 729 20.34 1.97 19.07
N VAL A 730 20.90 0.89 19.62
CA VAL A 730 20.11 -0.28 20.02
C VAL A 730 19.08 0.06 21.10
N LYS A 731 19.38 0.96 22.04
CA LYS A 731 18.38 1.45 23.01
C LYS A 731 17.24 2.22 22.33
N ILE A 732 17.54 3.03 21.33
CA ILE A 732 16.52 3.78 20.57
C ILE A 732 15.58 2.80 19.85
N GLU A 733 16.15 1.81 19.15
CA GLU A 733 15.39 0.75 18.47
C GLU A 733 14.43 -0.01 19.41
N ARG A 734 14.82 -0.22 20.67
CA ARG A 734 13.93 -0.86 21.66
C ARG A 734 12.71 -0.02 22.00
N VAL A 735 12.83 1.30 21.92
CA VAL A 735 11.77 2.26 22.25
C VAL A 735 10.88 2.53 21.03
N THR A 736 11.44 2.52 19.82
CA THR A 736 10.75 2.92 18.57
C THR A 736 10.18 1.77 17.75
N GLY A 737 10.21 0.52 18.24
CA GLY A 737 9.54 -0.62 17.58
C GLY A 737 10.46 -1.62 16.88
N GLY A 738 11.79 -1.45 16.91
CA GLY A 738 12.78 -2.48 16.61
C GLY A 738 12.96 -2.88 15.16
N THR A 739 12.83 -1.95 14.20
CA THR A 739 13.09 -2.20 12.78
C THR A 739 14.57 -2.45 12.48
N GLY A 740 15.48 -2.03 13.38
CA GLY A 740 16.92 -2.14 13.21
C GLY A 740 17.51 -1.10 12.24
N GLU A 741 16.70 -0.14 11.81
CA GLU A 741 17.02 0.85 10.78
C GLU A 741 18.25 1.68 11.14
N HIS A 742 18.36 2.19 12.37
CA HIS A 742 19.48 3.05 12.77
C HIS A 742 20.79 2.25 12.85
N VAL A 743 20.72 0.98 13.25
CA VAL A 743 21.88 0.08 13.33
C VAL A 743 22.34 -0.31 11.92
N VAL A 744 21.42 -0.58 11.00
CA VAL A 744 21.74 -0.82 9.58
C VAL A 744 22.26 0.46 8.92
N GLY A 745 21.71 1.62 9.26
CA GLY A 745 22.20 2.93 8.84
C GLY A 745 23.67 3.16 9.21
N LEU A 746 24.05 2.81 10.44
CA LEU A 746 25.45 2.87 10.88
C LEU A 746 26.36 1.95 10.04
N LEU A 747 25.90 0.73 9.73
CA LEU A 747 26.64 -0.23 8.89
C LEU A 747 26.76 0.24 7.43
N LYS A 748 25.71 0.89 6.89
CA LYS A 748 25.72 1.53 5.57
C LYS A 748 26.72 2.69 5.54
N GLY A 749 26.72 3.58 6.54
CA GLY A 749 27.70 4.66 6.66
C GLY A 749 29.14 4.16 6.66
N ILE A 750 29.46 3.12 7.44
CA ILE A 750 30.79 2.49 7.44
C ILE A 750 31.15 1.92 6.06
N SER A 751 30.16 1.45 5.29
CA SER A 751 30.38 0.93 3.93
C SER A 751 30.74 2.01 2.94
N LYS A 752 30.01 3.13 2.98
CA LYS A 752 30.19 4.30 2.10
C LYS A 752 31.42 5.13 2.45
N CYS A 753 31.95 4.99 3.67
CA CYS A 753 33.09 5.76 4.13
C CYS A 753 34.34 5.57 3.26
N LYS A 754 34.69 6.65 2.54
CA LYS A 754 35.82 6.68 1.59
C LYS A 754 37.18 6.72 2.29
N ASN A 755 37.24 7.16 3.55
CA ASN A 755 38.48 7.31 4.32
C ASN A 755 38.86 6.06 5.14
N LEU A 756 38.19 4.92 4.91
CA LEU A 756 38.52 3.63 5.52
C LEU A 756 39.08 2.65 4.49
N THR A 757 40.11 1.90 4.87
CA THR A 757 40.57 0.77 4.07
C THR A 757 39.55 -0.38 4.09
N ALA A 758 39.59 -1.27 3.10
CA ALA A 758 38.70 -2.43 3.05
C ALA A 758 38.81 -3.34 4.30
N ALA A 759 40.02 -3.47 4.85
CA ALA A 759 40.27 -4.20 6.08
C ALA A 759 39.62 -3.52 7.30
N GLU A 760 39.77 -2.19 7.41
CA GLU A 760 39.16 -1.41 8.49
C GLU A 760 37.64 -1.44 8.44
N ARG A 761 37.03 -1.29 7.26
CA ARG A 761 35.58 -1.44 7.09
C ARG A 761 35.09 -2.80 7.57
N LYS A 762 35.79 -3.89 7.22
CA LYS A 762 35.43 -5.24 7.67
C LYS A 762 35.51 -5.39 9.19
N VAL A 763 36.59 -4.90 9.80
CA VAL A 763 36.78 -4.96 11.26
C VAL A 763 35.70 -4.15 12.00
N MET A 764 35.43 -2.93 11.55
CA MET A 764 34.43 -2.06 12.18
C MET A 764 33.01 -2.63 12.05
N LYS A 765 32.63 -3.18 10.88
CA LYS A 765 31.34 -3.87 10.72
C LYS A 765 31.21 -5.06 11.67
N GLN A 766 32.25 -5.88 11.80
CA GLN A 766 32.27 -7.01 12.74
C GLN A 766 32.14 -6.56 14.20
N GLN A 767 32.77 -5.43 14.57
CA GLN A 767 32.62 -4.84 15.91
C GLN A 767 31.19 -4.37 16.18
N VAL A 768 30.52 -3.74 15.21
CA VAL A 768 29.11 -3.35 15.32
C VAL A 768 28.24 -4.58 15.56
N VAL A 769 28.35 -5.62 14.73
CA VAL A 769 27.57 -6.87 14.87
C VAL A 769 27.77 -7.50 16.25
N LYS A 770 29.02 -7.56 16.74
CA LYS A 770 29.34 -8.10 18.07
C LYS A 770 28.67 -7.29 19.20
N LYS A 771 28.72 -5.96 19.13
CA LYS A 771 28.10 -5.05 20.10
C LYS A 771 26.58 -5.12 20.06
N VAL A 772 25.97 -5.20 18.88
CA VAL A 772 24.52 -5.38 18.71
C VAL A 772 24.04 -6.67 19.35
N ARG A 773 24.71 -7.80 19.06
CA ARG A 773 24.39 -9.10 19.65
C ARG A 773 24.56 -9.11 21.16
N ALA A 774 25.61 -8.48 21.68
CA ALA A 774 25.83 -8.35 23.11
C ALA A 774 24.74 -7.50 23.79
N ALA A 775 24.33 -6.41 23.15
CA ALA A 775 23.29 -5.54 23.69
C ALA A 775 21.93 -6.24 23.70
N LEU A 776 21.53 -6.91 22.61
CA LEU A 776 20.18 -7.47 22.42
C LEU A 776 19.90 -8.79 23.13
N LYS A 777 20.92 -9.45 23.69
CA LYS A 777 20.79 -10.78 24.31
C LYS A 777 19.62 -10.87 25.30
N GLY A 778 18.64 -11.72 24.99
CA GLY A 778 17.45 -11.99 25.82
C GLY A 778 16.29 -10.99 25.62
N HIS A 779 16.34 -10.11 24.62
CA HIS A 779 15.29 -9.13 24.34
C HIS A 779 14.27 -9.65 23.30
N LYS A 780 12.98 -9.32 23.45
CA LYS A 780 11.92 -9.77 22.53
C LYS A 780 12.13 -9.37 21.05
N LEU A 781 12.89 -8.31 20.80
CA LEU A 781 13.23 -7.78 19.46
C LEU A 781 14.59 -8.28 18.94
N GLU A 782 15.26 -9.18 19.67
CA GLU A 782 16.59 -9.70 19.31
C GLU A 782 16.60 -10.36 17.94
N ALA A 783 15.63 -11.24 17.65
CA ALA A 783 15.53 -11.95 16.38
C ALA A 783 15.30 -11.01 15.18
N GLN A 784 14.46 -9.98 15.36
CA GLN A 784 14.11 -9.03 14.30
C GLN A 784 15.29 -8.13 13.92
N ILE A 785 15.94 -7.50 14.91
CA ILE A 785 17.06 -6.58 14.66
C ILE A 785 18.30 -7.35 14.18
N LEU A 786 18.58 -8.55 14.73
CA LEU A 786 19.68 -9.39 14.24
C LEU A 786 19.43 -9.88 12.82
N ALA A 787 18.19 -10.22 12.44
CA ALA A 787 17.87 -10.60 11.06
C ALA A 787 18.16 -9.47 10.07
N ALA A 788 17.83 -8.22 10.42
CA ALA A 788 18.14 -7.05 9.57
C ALA A 788 19.65 -6.82 9.42
N VAL A 789 20.40 -6.95 10.52
CA VAL A 789 21.86 -6.81 10.53
C VAL A 789 22.54 -7.95 9.76
N ASP A 790 22.11 -9.20 9.95
CA ASP A 790 22.68 -10.37 9.29
C ASP A 790 22.33 -10.39 7.80
N ALA A 791 21.12 -9.95 7.41
CA ALA A 791 20.75 -9.76 6.01
C ALA A 791 21.72 -8.78 5.31
N PHE A 792 22.00 -7.63 5.94
CA PHE A 792 22.99 -6.67 5.42
C PHE A 792 24.40 -7.27 5.30
N MET A 793 24.83 -8.07 6.27
CA MET A 793 26.16 -8.69 6.26
C MET A 793 26.29 -9.85 5.26
N SER A 794 25.19 -10.54 4.93
CA SER A 794 25.16 -11.69 4.01
C SER A 794 25.10 -11.33 2.52
N GLY A 795 24.65 -10.12 2.16
CA GLY A 795 24.56 -9.62 0.78
C GLY A 795 25.91 -9.28 0.12
N GLY A 796 26.95 -10.08 0.35
CA GLY A 796 28.31 -9.79 -0.11
C GLY A 796 28.49 -9.79 -1.63
N SER A 797 28.87 -8.63 -2.18
CA SER A 797 29.79 -8.46 -3.32
C SER A 797 29.34 -8.83 -4.75
N LYS A 798 28.05 -8.97 -5.06
CA LYS A 798 27.56 -9.01 -6.45
C LYS A 798 26.41 -8.03 -6.58
N ASP A 799 26.74 -6.84 -7.11
CA ASP A 799 25.84 -5.88 -7.80
C ASP A 799 26.53 -4.53 -8.07
N TRP A 800 27.82 -4.42 -7.74
CA TRP A 800 28.60 -3.19 -7.88
C TRP A 800 29.04 -2.81 -9.32
N TYR A 801 28.31 -3.23 -10.35
CA TYR A 801 28.55 -2.76 -11.73
C TYR A 801 27.30 -2.40 -12.53
N ASN A 802 26.09 -2.70 -12.05
CA ASN A 802 24.86 -2.10 -12.57
C ASN A 802 24.24 -1.06 -11.63
N GLU A 803 24.80 -0.96 -10.41
CA GLU A 803 24.49 0.13 -9.51
C GLU A 803 25.28 1.41 -9.83
N ASP A 804 26.31 1.46 -10.68
CA ASP A 804 27.01 2.74 -10.92
C ASP A 804 26.23 3.75 -11.81
N VAL A 805 25.14 3.33 -12.46
CA VAL A 805 24.16 4.24 -13.10
C VAL A 805 22.97 4.51 -12.18
N LEU A 806 22.70 3.62 -11.22
CA LEU A 806 21.63 3.76 -10.22
C LEU A 806 22.11 4.38 -8.89
N THR A 807 23.40 4.44 -8.60
CA THR A 807 23.99 4.93 -7.33
C THR A 807 24.51 6.36 -7.46
N ALA A 808 24.87 6.79 -8.68
CA ALA A 808 24.87 8.21 -9.02
C ALA A 808 23.45 8.82 -9.00
N ALA A 809 22.41 7.98 -9.13
CA ALA A 809 21.00 8.37 -8.96
C ALA A 809 20.47 8.18 -7.52
N VAL A 810 21.10 7.33 -6.69
CA VAL A 810 20.68 7.03 -5.30
C VAL A 810 21.50 7.80 -4.25
N GLU A 811 22.68 8.35 -4.56
CA GLU A 811 23.33 9.35 -3.67
C GLU A 811 22.68 10.75 -3.74
N GLY A 812 21.81 10.99 -4.73
CA GLY A 812 20.87 12.11 -4.76
C GLY A 812 19.56 11.86 -3.99
N ALA A 813 19.34 10.63 -3.49
CA ALA A 813 18.06 10.19 -2.93
C ALA A 813 17.95 10.27 -1.40
N TYR A 814 19.02 10.64 -0.67
CA TYR A 814 18.89 10.97 0.76
C TYR A 814 18.44 12.42 1.03
N ILE A 815 18.35 13.24 -0.04
CA ILE A 815 17.61 14.51 -0.08
C ILE A 815 16.13 14.25 -0.48
N GLN A 816 15.71 12.98 -0.58
CA GLN A 816 14.44 12.56 -1.16
C GLN A 816 13.62 11.62 -0.26
N ILE A 817 13.95 11.51 1.04
CA ILE A 817 13.17 10.74 2.05
C ILE A 817 12.83 11.65 3.25
N GLU A 818 12.36 12.87 2.96
CA GLU A 818 11.16 13.43 3.60
C GLU A 818 10.02 13.56 2.56
N ASN A 819 10.25 13.04 1.34
CA ASN A 819 9.31 13.03 0.22
C ASN A 819 8.50 11.72 0.12
N SER A 820 8.25 10.99 1.22
CA SER A 820 7.60 9.67 1.13
C SER A 820 6.73 9.26 2.32
N THR A 821 6.27 10.20 3.16
CA THR A 821 5.21 9.90 4.14
C THR A 821 3.80 10.02 3.58
N TRP A 822 3.63 10.23 2.25
CA TRP A 822 2.33 10.15 1.58
C TRP A 822 2.38 9.51 0.18
N GLN A 823 3.16 8.43 0.00
CA GLN A 823 3.00 7.56 -1.17
C GLN A 823 3.04 6.05 -0.87
N VAL A 824 2.67 5.65 0.36
CA VAL A 824 2.05 4.32 0.64
C VAL A 824 0.94 4.44 1.70
N LEU A 825 0.18 5.52 1.59
CA LEU A 825 -1.25 5.63 1.92
C LEU A 825 -1.85 6.36 0.69
N SER A 826 -1.65 5.89 -0.54
CA SER A 826 -2.06 4.57 -1.06
C SER A 826 -0.96 3.89 -1.88
N LEU A 827 -0.85 2.56 -1.88
CA LEU A 827 -1.72 1.72 -2.71
C LEU A 827 -2.62 0.73 -1.92
N VAL A 828 -2.86 0.97 -0.63
CA VAL A 828 -4.10 0.53 0.07
C VAL A 828 -4.41 1.57 1.16
N MET A 829 -5.60 2.17 1.09
CA MET A 829 -6.08 3.42 1.73
C MET A 829 -5.56 4.68 1.07
#